data_AF-A0AAE6WTH6-F1
#
_entry.id   AF-A0AAE6WTH6-F1
#
_cell.length_a   1.000
_cell.length_b   1.000
_cell.length_c   1.000
_cell.angle_alpha   90.00
_cell.angle_beta   90.00
_cell.angle_gamma   90.00
#
_symmetry.space_group_name_H-M   'P 1'
#
loop_
_entity.id
_entity.type
_entity.pdbx_description
1 polymer ?
#
loop_
_entity_poly.entity_id
_entity_poly.type
_entity_poly.pdbx_seq_one_letter_code
_entity_poly.pdbx_strand_id
1 'polypeptide(L)'
;MRALRLQGRSIGVLACLLLWVSFFQGSSSILADETKEKHVLAGIDVLLSHPELLHGKKIGLITNQTGVTKDLVTDLDALQQKGLNVVALYGPEHGIWGVKQDGEPTVFPSVSPQVKQHSIPVFELYQKKPEQIATLFVGTDILLFDLQDVGVRYYTYASTLAYVLEAAKLADKPVMVLDRPNPLGGVRIEGPLLEKEWSSFIGMMPIPLRHAMTMGELALFYNEEVMPNKRGGKADLRVIRMQGWKREMTWDQTGLLWVAPSPNLPTVESAWLYAATGLLEGTNLSEGRGTTHPFEWVGAPFIHAHRLRTDLVGAHLPGIAIREAHMEPMYGKYKGQAIHGVQLYVTDRTAYHSTLTGLTLLQLIKKRYPQHFKWRDDGWIHYMAGTRSLQEAVDQQSQTLQAHNPQQMIQKWRATLQPFVKVRQKYLLYRERGSGKRGEGMRDEVNQAIEQAIEDKIIPGAVVAIVTRGKRKIEQAYGHAYLYQNKAGKLAEMPIKMTETHLFDIASLTKLFTAVAIMQLAEKQMLQLDKPVAAYLPTFACKGKQDITIRQLLTHTSGFAPTMRLYRIPGDREQRMKAVLMLGLKNHPGEKMVYSDLNYIVLGYLIEQLTGKRLDQYMQENLFQPLGMKHTGFCPKVHRQKIVATEQQPWTKRDIIWGSVHDEKAWALDGVAGHAGLFSNADDLVRFATMILHNGKTRGKRILKAESVQEMLVNQLSDTCPKQMGLGFERNQAWYMGHGFVTPSVGHTGFTGTSLLINQQQQSIVMLLTNRVHPTREKPSLNALRQKIATLAAIEGE
;
A
#
# COMPACT_ATOMS: atom_id res chain seq x y z
N MET A 1 34.45 -58.08 69.79
CA MET A 1 34.09 -56.83 70.51
C MET A 1 33.40 -55.90 69.52
N ARG A 2 32.08 -55.70 69.66
CA ARG A 2 31.42 -54.40 70.00
C ARG A 2 31.87 -53.23 69.09
N ALA A 3 31.07 -52.65 68.19
CA ALA A 3 29.72 -52.05 68.23
C ALA A 3 29.77 -50.51 68.11
N LEU A 4 28.74 -49.97 67.43
CA LEU A 4 28.24 -48.58 67.26
C LEU A 4 28.78 -47.78 66.05
N ARG A 5 27.98 -47.51 64.99
CA ARG A 5 26.77 -46.63 64.81
C ARG A 5 27.17 -45.13 64.81
N LEU A 6 26.78 -44.26 63.87
CA LEU A 6 25.64 -44.19 62.93
C LEU A 6 25.95 -43.22 61.75
N GLN A 7 25.33 -43.52 60.60
CA GLN A 7 24.74 -42.62 59.58
C GLN A 7 25.55 -41.60 58.76
N GLY A 8 25.34 -41.71 57.44
CA GLY A 8 25.35 -40.56 56.51
C GLY A 8 26.28 -40.72 55.31
N ARG A 9 25.97 -41.67 54.41
CA ARG A 9 26.72 -41.96 53.18
C ARG A 9 26.94 -40.71 52.32
N SER A 10 28.21 -40.34 52.19
CA SER A 10 28.79 -39.80 50.97
C SER A 10 29.44 -40.95 50.18
N ILE A 11 29.61 -40.74 48.86
CA ILE A 11 30.53 -41.43 47.92
C ILE A 11 29.85 -42.19 46.76
N GLY A 12 30.27 -41.78 45.55
CA GLY A 12 30.23 -42.50 44.26
C GLY A 12 29.39 -41.74 43.23
N VAL A 13 29.88 -40.79 42.42
CA VAL A 13 31.08 -40.77 41.54
C VAL A 13 31.20 -42.05 40.70
N LEU A 14 31.03 -41.85 39.38
CA LEU A 14 31.39 -42.74 38.27
C LEU A 14 30.64 -44.08 38.16
N ALA A 15 29.41 -44.04 37.65
CA ALA A 15 28.87 -44.99 36.67
C ALA A 15 27.37 -44.69 36.45
N CYS A 16 27.02 -43.88 35.45
CA CYS A 16 25.67 -43.83 34.82
C CYS A 16 25.59 -42.72 33.74
N LEU A 17 26.62 -42.56 32.92
CA LEU A 17 26.66 -41.53 31.85
C LEU A 17 26.36 -42.08 30.44
N LEU A 18 25.85 -43.32 30.31
CA LEU A 18 25.63 -43.93 28.99
C LEU A 18 24.31 -44.67 28.76
N LEU A 19 23.36 -44.65 29.69
CA LEU A 19 22.05 -45.27 29.47
C LEU A 19 20.97 -44.45 30.15
N TRP A 20 20.44 -43.45 29.43
CA TRP A 20 19.05 -42.96 29.48
C TRP A 20 18.85 -41.86 28.42
N VAL A 21 19.22 -42.17 27.17
CA VAL A 21 18.73 -41.48 25.97
C VAL A 21 17.63 -42.35 25.40
N SER A 22 16.45 -42.34 26.03
CA SER A 22 15.16 -42.84 25.54
C SER A 22 14.15 -42.70 26.69
N PHE A 23 12.99 -42.09 26.43
CA PHE A 23 11.91 -41.78 27.39
C PHE A 23 12.04 -40.50 28.22
N PHE A 24 12.21 -39.37 27.54
CA PHE A 24 11.37 -38.18 27.75
C PHE A 24 11.18 -37.48 26.40
N GLN A 25 10.66 -38.23 25.41
CA GLN A 25 10.02 -37.67 24.23
C GLN A 25 8.54 -37.45 24.59
N GLY A 26 8.26 -36.31 25.17
CA GLY A 26 6.92 -35.91 25.57
C GLY A 26 7.00 -34.64 26.38
N SER A 27 6.43 -33.55 25.85
CA SER A 27 6.30 -32.22 26.45
C SER A 27 7.56 -31.34 26.56
N SER A 28 8.22 -31.08 25.43
CA SER A 28 9.02 -29.85 25.25
C SER A 28 9.21 -29.52 23.77
N SER A 29 8.11 -29.52 23.01
CA SER A 29 8.05 -29.01 21.63
C SER A 29 6.81 -28.14 21.36
N ILE A 30 6.17 -27.65 22.43
CA ILE A 30 5.16 -26.60 22.36
C ILE A 30 5.80 -25.38 23.01
N LEU A 31 6.46 -24.55 22.20
CA LEU A 31 6.90 -23.15 22.43
C LEU A 31 8.01 -22.71 21.44
N ALA A 32 8.16 -23.41 20.32
CA ALA A 32 8.76 -22.84 19.12
C ALA A 32 7.77 -23.02 17.97
N ASP A 33 6.58 -22.42 18.14
CA ASP A 33 5.78 -22.07 16.97
C ASP A 33 6.55 -20.91 16.34
N GLU A 34 7.17 -21.15 15.19
CA GLU A 34 7.78 -20.12 14.36
C GLU A 34 6.70 -19.12 13.95
N THR A 35 6.42 -18.14 14.81
CA THR A 35 5.83 -16.89 14.37
C THR A 35 6.87 -16.27 13.45
N LYS A 36 6.71 -16.45 12.13
CA LYS A 36 7.28 -15.53 11.14
C LYS A 36 6.78 -14.14 11.52
N GLU A 37 7.54 -13.43 12.35
CA GLU A 37 7.20 -12.09 12.79
C GLU A 37 7.15 -11.20 11.56
N LYS A 38 5.98 -10.62 11.31
CA LYS A 38 5.77 -9.68 10.23
C LYS A 38 6.39 -8.34 10.65
N HIS A 39 7.70 -8.17 10.43
CA HIS A 39 8.40 -6.91 10.69
C HIS A 39 7.86 -5.79 9.80
N VAL A 40 7.67 -4.60 10.37
CA VAL A 40 7.45 -3.37 9.59
C VAL A 40 8.72 -3.04 8.81
N LEU A 41 8.57 -2.69 7.54
CA LEU A 41 9.63 -2.10 6.74
C LEU A 41 9.42 -0.58 6.70
N ALA A 42 10.40 0.17 7.19
CA ALA A 42 10.38 1.63 7.13
C ALA A 42 10.56 2.11 5.69
N GLY A 43 10.30 3.39 5.43
CA GLY A 43 10.44 3.98 4.10
C GLY A 43 11.82 3.77 3.47
N ILE A 44 12.88 3.76 4.28
CA ILE A 44 14.24 3.45 3.83
C ILE A 44 14.36 2.00 3.33
N ASP A 45 13.83 1.02 4.06
CA ASP A 45 13.87 -0.39 3.66
C ASP A 45 13.11 -0.62 2.33
N VAL A 46 11.98 0.07 2.16
CA VAL A 46 11.16 0.02 0.93
C VAL A 46 11.85 0.73 -0.23
N LEU A 47 12.53 1.85 0.01
CA LEU A 47 13.31 2.54 -1.02
C LEU A 47 14.48 1.66 -1.51
N LEU A 48 15.15 0.96 -0.60
CA LEU A 48 16.30 0.10 -0.93
C LEU A 48 15.92 -1.14 -1.76
N SER A 49 14.64 -1.52 -1.81
CA SER A 49 14.15 -2.53 -2.77
C SER A 49 13.84 -1.94 -4.15
N HIS A 50 13.86 -0.61 -4.29
CA HIS A 50 13.59 0.15 -5.51
C HIS A 50 14.64 1.27 -5.75
N PRO A 51 15.95 0.99 -5.73
CA PRO A 51 16.98 2.01 -5.87
C PRO A 51 16.93 2.74 -7.22
N GLU A 52 16.33 2.13 -8.24
CA GLU A 52 16.14 2.71 -9.57
C GLU A 52 15.37 4.04 -9.56
N LEU A 53 14.57 4.30 -8.51
CA LEU A 53 13.85 5.56 -8.33
C LEU A 53 14.78 6.77 -8.19
N LEU A 54 16.04 6.55 -7.80
CA LEU A 54 17.02 7.59 -7.52
C LEU A 54 18.32 7.46 -8.32
N HIS A 55 18.43 6.49 -9.23
CA HIS A 55 19.63 6.31 -10.05
C HIS A 55 19.98 7.59 -10.83
N GLY A 56 21.26 7.97 -10.76
CA GLY A 56 21.79 9.16 -11.44
C GLY A 56 21.42 10.50 -10.78
N LYS A 57 20.71 10.52 -9.65
CA LYS A 57 20.39 11.73 -8.90
C LYS A 57 21.44 12.03 -7.83
N LYS A 58 21.76 13.31 -7.64
CA LYS A 58 22.52 13.81 -6.49
C LYS A 58 21.59 14.02 -5.30
N ILE A 59 21.76 13.20 -4.27
CA ILE A 59 20.86 13.15 -3.13
C ILE A 59 21.36 14.07 -2.01
N GLY A 60 20.50 14.97 -1.55
CA GLY A 60 20.64 15.62 -0.25
C GLY A 60 19.83 14.86 0.80
N LEU A 61 20.48 14.39 1.86
CA LEU A 61 19.84 13.53 2.86
C LEU A 61 19.66 14.29 4.19
N ILE A 62 18.40 14.56 4.53
CA ILE A 62 17.97 15.11 5.82
C ILE A 62 17.74 13.93 6.77
N THR A 63 18.66 13.75 7.72
CA THR A 63 18.69 12.56 8.59
C THR A 63 19.39 12.82 9.92
N ASN A 64 19.37 11.81 10.79
CA ASN A 64 20.17 11.74 12.01
C ASN A 64 20.43 10.27 12.40
N GLN A 65 20.84 10.01 13.64
CA GLN A 65 21.17 8.68 14.15
C GLN A 65 20.00 7.68 14.08
N THR A 66 18.76 8.17 13.95
CA THR A 66 17.56 7.34 13.82
C THR A 66 17.28 6.90 12.38
N GLY A 67 17.95 7.51 11.41
CA GLY A 67 17.92 7.15 10.00
C GLY A 67 18.67 5.84 9.77
N VAL A 68 18.07 4.72 10.18
CA VAL A 68 18.63 3.38 10.03
C VAL A 68 17.60 2.43 9.41
N THR A 69 18.10 1.40 8.70
CA THR A 69 17.31 0.27 8.22
C THR A 69 16.83 -0.60 9.37
N LYS A 70 15.96 -1.58 9.08
CA LYS A 70 15.53 -2.60 10.05
C LYS A 70 16.69 -3.35 10.72
N ASP A 71 17.85 -3.42 10.05
CA ASP A 71 19.05 -4.12 10.50
C ASP A 71 20.09 -3.15 11.11
N LEU A 72 19.68 -1.92 11.48
CA LEU A 72 20.49 -0.87 12.10
C LEU A 72 21.65 -0.33 11.24
N VAL A 73 21.60 -0.52 9.92
CA VAL A 73 22.54 0.12 8.99
C VAL A 73 22.08 1.56 8.76
N THR A 74 22.98 2.53 8.82
CA THR A 74 22.64 3.94 8.54
C THR A 74 22.07 4.08 7.13
N ASP A 75 21.12 4.99 6.95
CA ASP A 75 20.56 5.32 5.65
C ASP A 75 21.64 5.76 4.65
N LEU A 76 22.64 6.55 5.09
CA LEU A 76 23.81 6.90 4.30
C LEU A 76 24.53 5.65 3.76
N ASP A 77 24.93 4.74 4.64
CA ASP A 77 25.65 3.53 4.25
C ASP A 77 24.80 2.64 3.34
N ALA A 78 23.51 2.48 3.69
CA ALA A 78 22.59 1.64 2.94
C ALA A 78 22.34 2.18 1.52
N LEU A 79 22.17 3.49 1.37
CA LEU A 79 22.02 4.15 0.06
C LEU A 79 23.30 4.00 -0.77
N GLN A 80 24.48 4.22 -0.18
CA GLN A 80 25.77 4.08 -0.86
C GLN A 80 26.03 2.63 -1.32
N GLN A 81 25.69 1.64 -0.48
CA GLN A 81 25.78 0.21 -0.85
C GLN A 81 24.90 -0.16 -2.04
N LYS A 82 23.79 0.57 -2.27
CA LYS A 82 22.95 0.43 -3.47
C LYS A 82 23.43 1.27 -4.67
N GLY A 83 24.59 1.92 -4.56
CA GLY A 83 25.16 2.75 -5.63
C GLY A 83 24.50 4.12 -5.78
N LEU A 84 23.78 4.59 -4.76
CA LEU A 84 23.11 5.89 -4.78
C LEU A 84 24.06 7.01 -4.33
N ASN A 85 23.98 8.15 -5.01
CA ASN A 85 24.94 9.25 -4.86
C ASN A 85 24.46 10.29 -3.84
N VAL A 86 24.78 10.07 -2.56
CA VAL A 86 24.55 11.07 -1.49
C VAL A 86 25.66 12.11 -1.51
N VAL A 87 25.30 13.38 -1.72
CA VAL A 87 26.24 14.50 -1.91
C VAL A 87 26.20 15.55 -0.81
N ALA A 88 25.23 15.48 0.10
CA ALA A 88 25.12 16.39 1.25
C ALA A 88 24.26 15.77 2.36
N LEU A 89 24.62 16.06 3.61
CA LEU A 89 23.86 15.65 4.79
C LEU A 89 23.34 16.87 5.54
N TYR A 90 22.12 16.79 6.06
CA TYR A 90 21.47 17.87 6.79
C TYR A 90 20.91 17.37 8.13
N GLY A 91 21.46 17.88 9.24
CA GLY A 91 21.06 17.49 10.59
C GLY A 91 19.98 18.41 11.17
N PRO A 92 18.94 17.87 11.84
CA PRO A 92 17.95 18.65 12.58
C PRO A 92 18.52 19.13 13.95
N GLU A 93 17.64 19.50 14.88
CA GLU A 93 17.99 19.61 16.31
C GLU A 93 18.69 18.34 16.80
N HIS A 94 19.66 18.47 17.71
CA HIS A 94 20.60 17.40 18.16
C HIS A 94 21.68 16.99 17.13
N GLY A 95 21.56 17.43 15.88
CA GLY A 95 22.49 17.14 14.79
C GLY A 95 22.38 15.72 14.25
N ILE A 96 23.27 15.35 13.33
CA ILE A 96 23.21 14.05 12.65
C ILE A 96 23.51 12.88 13.60
N TRP A 97 24.36 13.08 14.59
CA TRP A 97 24.77 11.99 15.50
C TRP A 97 24.05 12.01 16.85
N GLY A 98 23.10 12.94 17.06
CA GLY A 98 22.30 12.99 18.28
C GLY A 98 23.07 13.35 19.57
N VAL A 99 24.23 13.98 19.45
CA VAL A 99 25.16 14.22 20.57
C VAL A 99 24.90 15.50 21.37
N LYS A 100 23.99 16.38 20.91
CA LYS A 100 23.73 17.69 21.53
C LYS A 100 22.46 17.70 22.39
N GLN A 101 22.45 18.49 23.46
CA GLN A 101 21.25 18.70 24.28
C GLN A 101 20.21 19.53 23.53
N ASP A 102 18.98 19.56 24.05
CA ASP A 102 17.92 20.43 23.53
C ASP A 102 18.31 21.91 23.60
N GLY A 103 17.97 22.66 22.54
CA GLY A 103 18.31 24.09 22.46
C GLY A 103 19.75 24.42 22.08
N GLU A 104 20.69 23.46 22.06
CA GLU A 104 22.10 23.71 21.73
C GLU A 104 22.37 23.72 20.22
N PRO A 105 23.14 24.71 19.69
CA PRO A 105 23.60 24.68 18.30
C PRO A 105 24.67 23.60 18.08
N THR A 106 24.69 22.98 16.89
CA THR A 106 25.69 21.96 16.55
C THR A 106 26.97 22.63 16.00
N VAL A 107 27.98 22.75 16.85
CA VAL A 107 29.37 22.97 16.38
C VAL A 107 29.96 21.60 16.07
N PHE A 108 30.30 21.32 14.81
CA PHE A 108 30.81 20.01 14.34
C PHE A 108 32.29 19.77 14.74
N PRO A 109 32.63 18.90 15.70
CA PRO A 109 34.04 18.60 15.99
C PRO A 109 34.45 17.22 15.46
N SER A 110 33.51 16.40 14.98
CA SER A 110 33.77 14.98 14.72
C SER A 110 32.89 14.45 13.59
N VAL A 111 33.34 14.68 12.36
CA VAL A 111 32.89 13.93 11.18
C VAL A 111 33.37 12.48 11.30
N SER A 112 32.50 11.51 11.04
CA SER A 112 32.88 10.08 11.03
C SER A 112 34.00 9.84 10.00
N PRO A 113 34.84 8.81 10.18
CA PRO A 113 35.88 8.46 9.20
C PRO A 113 35.34 8.32 7.76
N GLN A 114 34.11 7.82 7.58
CA GLN A 114 33.48 7.67 6.25
C GLN A 114 33.08 9.02 5.63
N VAL A 115 32.53 9.96 6.39
CA VAL A 115 32.21 11.30 5.87
C VAL A 115 33.48 12.05 5.48
N LYS A 116 34.58 11.83 6.22
CA LYS A 116 35.92 12.31 5.83
C LYS A 116 36.44 11.61 4.56
N GLN A 117 36.23 10.31 4.42
CA GLN A 117 36.66 9.52 3.27
C GLN A 117 35.94 9.91 1.97
N HIS A 118 34.66 10.27 2.06
CA HIS A 118 33.83 10.62 0.90
C HIS A 118 33.66 12.14 0.67
N SER A 119 34.23 12.99 1.53
CA SER A 119 34.13 14.46 1.44
C SER A 119 32.70 14.99 1.33
N ILE A 120 31.74 14.34 1.99
CA ILE A 120 30.32 14.75 1.96
C ILE A 120 30.13 15.93 2.95
N PRO A 121 29.68 17.11 2.49
CA PRO A 121 29.42 18.24 3.38
C PRO A 121 28.23 17.95 4.31
N VAL A 122 28.34 18.46 5.54
CA VAL A 122 27.32 18.34 6.58
C VAL A 122 26.82 19.72 6.98
N PHE A 123 25.50 19.90 6.98
CA PHE A 123 24.84 21.17 7.29
C PHE A 123 23.90 21.04 8.48
N GLU A 124 23.82 22.09 9.29
CA GLU A 124 22.83 22.20 10.37
C GLU A 124 21.57 22.91 9.87
N LEU A 125 20.39 22.35 10.18
CA LEU A 125 19.09 22.97 9.91
C LEU A 125 18.52 23.70 11.13
N TYR A 126 18.98 23.38 12.34
CA TYR A 126 18.45 23.96 13.57
C TYR A 126 18.68 25.48 13.62
N GLN A 127 17.69 26.21 14.14
CA GLN A 127 17.64 27.68 14.20
C GLN A 127 17.76 28.41 12.85
N LYS A 128 17.62 27.70 11.72
CA LYS A 128 17.57 28.32 10.38
C LYS A 128 16.13 28.48 9.90
N LYS A 129 15.85 29.63 9.28
CA LYS A 129 14.58 29.87 8.58
C LYS A 129 14.59 29.18 7.21
N PRO A 130 13.41 28.92 6.61
CA PRO A 130 13.33 28.26 5.30
C PRO A 130 14.17 28.92 4.20
N GLU A 131 14.29 30.25 4.19
CA GLU A 131 15.09 30.99 3.21
C GLU A 131 16.59 30.68 3.36
N GLN A 132 17.06 30.50 4.60
CA GLN A 132 18.44 30.13 4.88
C GLN A 132 18.68 28.65 4.53
N ILE A 133 17.74 27.77 4.85
CA ILE A 133 17.81 26.34 4.52
C ILE A 133 17.86 26.12 3.00
N ALA A 134 17.07 26.87 2.23
CA ALA A 134 17.01 26.75 0.77
C ALA A 134 18.38 26.94 0.10
N THR A 135 19.22 27.84 0.65
CA THR A 135 20.58 28.08 0.14
C THR A 135 21.52 26.88 0.33
N LEU A 136 21.20 25.97 1.24
CA LEU A 136 22.03 24.80 1.54
C LEU A 136 21.78 23.66 0.55
N PHE A 137 20.66 23.66 -0.18
CA PHE A 137 20.30 22.62 -1.15
C PHE A 137 21.00 22.75 -2.51
N VAL A 138 22.02 23.62 -2.60
CA VAL A 138 22.81 23.78 -3.82
C VAL A 138 23.55 22.48 -4.13
N GLY A 139 23.51 22.08 -5.40
CA GLY A 139 24.20 20.87 -5.88
C GLY A 139 23.45 19.56 -5.67
N THR A 140 22.23 19.57 -5.11
CA THR A 140 21.35 18.39 -5.02
C THR A 140 20.29 18.41 -6.13
N ASP A 141 19.85 17.23 -6.56
CA ASP A 141 18.75 17.04 -7.49
C ASP A 141 17.44 16.70 -6.77
N ILE A 142 17.54 16.05 -5.59
CA ILE A 142 16.41 15.62 -4.77
C ILE A 142 16.81 15.61 -3.30
N LEU A 143 15.84 15.87 -2.43
CA LEU A 143 15.98 15.83 -0.98
C LEU A 143 15.28 14.59 -0.42
N LEU A 144 16.01 13.73 0.28
CA LEU A 144 15.43 12.63 1.06
C LEU A 144 15.27 13.07 2.51
N PHE A 145 14.10 12.81 3.09
CA PHE A 145 13.83 13.08 4.50
C PHE A 145 13.59 11.77 5.23
N ASP A 146 14.44 11.43 6.20
CA ASP A 146 14.35 10.21 7.00
C ASP A 146 14.68 10.49 8.47
N LEU A 147 13.65 10.71 9.30
CA LEU A 147 13.79 10.99 10.73
C LEU A 147 12.70 10.26 11.53
N GLN A 148 13.08 9.60 12.62
CA GLN A 148 12.13 9.03 13.56
C GLN A 148 11.59 10.12 14.51
N ASP A 149 10.32 10.47 14.34
CA ASP A 149 9.59 11.37 15.23
C ASP A 149 8.95 10.62 16.42
N VAL A 150 8.37 11.35 17.39
CA VAL A 150 7.78 10.78 18.61
C VAL A 150 6.27 10.96 18.75
N GLY A 151 5.59 11.56 17.77
CA GLY A 151 4.14 11.68 17.74
C GLY A 151 3.56 12.79 18.61
N VAL A 152 4.39 13.75 19.01
CA VAL A 152 4.07 14.86 19.92
C VAL A 152 4.43 16.19 19.25
N ARG A 153 3.48 17.12 19.17
CA ARG A 153 3.59 18.36 18.38
C ARG A 153 4.81 19.22 18.73
N TYR A 154 5.19 19.27 20.00
CA TYR A 154 6.35 20.07 20.44
C TYR A 154 7.69 19.35 20.34
N TYR A 155 7.72 18.17 19.71
CA TYR A 155 8.94 17.60 19.19
C TYR A 155 9.24 18.19 17.80
N THR A 156 10.45 18.72 17.61
CA THR A 156 10.75 19.67 16.52
C THR A 156 11.03 19.03 15.17
N TYR A 157 11.02 17.70 15.04
CA TYR A 157 11.24 17.05 13.73
C TYR A 157 10.06 17.27 12.78
N ALA A 158 8.82 17.30 13.28
CA ALA A 158 7.65 17.72 12.49
C ALA A 158 7.80 19.17 11.97
N SER A 159 8.33 20.07 12.80
CA SER A 159 8.63 21.45 12.39
C SER A 159 9.78 21.54 11.38
N THR A 160 10.80 20.72 11.55
CA THR A 160 11.91 20.59 10.61
C THR A 160 11.39 20.14 9.24
N LEU A 161 10.51 19.14 9.19
CA LEU A 161 9.85 18.70 7.96
C LEU A 161 9.12 19.85 7.26
N ALA A 162 8.31 20.62 7.98
CA ALA A 162 7.60 21.76 7.40
C ALA A 162 8.57 22.84 6.85
N TYR A 163 9.64 23.18 7.58
CA TYR A 163 10.65 24.11 7.08
C TYR A 163 11.42 23.56 5.87
N VAL A 164 11.71 22.26 5.83
CA VAL A 164 12.32 21.61 4.65
C VAL A 164 11.40 21.69 3.45
N LEU A 165 10.09 21.45 3.59
CA LEU A 165 9.12 21.59 2.49
C LEU A 165 9.04 23.03 1.98
N GLU A 166 9.00 24.01 2.88
CA GLU A 166 9.04 25.44 2.50
C GLU A 166 10.34 25.79 1.78
N ALA A 167 11.49 25.36 2.31
CA ALA A 167 12.80 25.62 1.72
C ALA A 167 12.98 24.93 0.36
N ALA A 168 12.50 23.69 0.23
CA ALA A 168 12.54 22.93 -1.02
C ALA A 168 11.70 23.60 -2.11
N LYS A 169 10.54 24.17 -1.74
CA LYS A 169 9.76 25.00 -2.66
C LYS A 169 10.53 26.26 -3.10
N LEU A 170 11.19 26.95 -2.18
CA LEU A 170 12.01 28.13 -2.51
C LEU A 170 13.20 27.78 -3.42
N ALA A 171 13.79 26.60 -3.24
CA ALA A 171 14.93 26.11 -4.02
C ALA A 171 14.54 25.32 -5.29
N ASP A 172 13.24 25.15 -5.56
CA ASP A 172 12.69 24.29 -6.62
C ASP A 172 13.27 22.86 -6.62
N LYS A 173 13.26 22.23 -5.44
CA LYS A 173 13.77 20.87 -5.22
C LYS A 173 12.63 19.90 -4.91
N PRO A 174 12.59 18.72 -5.57
CA PRO A 174 11.70 17.65 -5.15
C PRO A 174 12.13 17.09 -3.79
N VAL A 175 11.13 16.72 -2.98
CA VAL A 175 11.31 16.11 -1.66
C VAL A 175 10.67 14.71 -1.67
N MET A 176 11.41 13.73 -1.17
CA MET A 176 10.92 12.38 -0.94
C MET A 176 11.03 12.03 0.56
N VAL A 177 9.88 11.88 1.22
CA VAL A 177 9.81 11.48 2.63
C VAL A 177 9.83 9.96 2.73
N LEU A 178 10.81 9.42 3.45
CA LEU A 178 10.88 8.01 3.80
C LEU A 178 10.11 7.83 5.10
N ASP A 179 8.91 7.27 5.00
CA ASP A 179 7.99 7.32 6.13
C ASP A 179 8.40 6.34 7.25
N ARG A 180 8.11 6.71 8.51
CA ARG A 180 8.44 5.93 9.71
C ARG A 180 7.25 5.81 10.66
N PRO A 181 7.20 4.77 11.52
CA PRO A 181 6.10 4.58 12.46
C PRO A 181 5.94 5.77 13.39
N ASN A 182 4.70 6.17 13.67
CA ASN A 182 4.43 6.98 14.86
C ASN A 182 4.51 6.04 16.10
N PRO A 183 5.43 6.25 17.05
CA PRO A 183 5.66 5.29 18.14
C PRO A 183 4.49 5.20 19.11
N LEU A 184 3.65 6.25 19.18
CA LEU A 184 2.43 6.30 19.98
C LEU A 184 1.22 5.70 19.24
N GLY A 185 1.41 5.18 18.02
CA GLY A 185 0.36 4.70 17.13
C GLY A 185 -0.38 5.82 16.40
N GLY A 186 -1.20 5.43 15.42
CA GLY A 186 -2.00 6.31 14.57
C GLY A 186 -3.46 6.50 15.01
N VAL A 187 -3.93 5.85 16.07
CA VAL A 187 -5.37 5.90 16.43
C VAL A 187 -5.72 7.10 17.30
N ARG A 188 -5.03 7.25 18.43
CA ARG A 188 -5.47 8.13 19.53
C ARG A 188 -4.98 9.58 19.34
N ILE A 189 -5.94 10.49 19.19
CA ILE A 189 -5.70 11.94 19.14
C ILE A 189 -5.99 12.55 20.50
N GLU A 190 -5.09 13.39 21.00
CA GLU A 190 -5.25 14.07 22.28
C GLU A 190 -4.75 15.51 22.28
N GLY A 191 -5.32 16.29 23.20
CA GLY A 191 -4.91 17.66 23.47
C GLY A 191 -5.53 18.70 22.53
N PRO A 192 -5.34 19.97 22.89
CA PRO A 192 -5.85 21.10 22.11
C PRO A 192 -5.16 21.21 20.74
N LEU A 193 -5.93 21.69 19.75
CA LEU A 193 -5.37 22.14 18.48
C LEU A 193 -4.47 23.36 18.70
N LEU A 194 -3.42 23.51 17.91
CA LEU A 194 -2.57 24.69 17.95
C LEU A 194 -3.34 25.94 17.49
N GLU A 195 -3.45 26.93 18.36
CA GLU A 195 -3.92 28.28 18.02
C GLU A 195 -2.80 29.09 17.36
N LYS A 196 -3.18 29.93 16.37
CA LYS A 196 -2.23 30.67 15.53
C LYS A 196 -1.26 31.56 16.33
N GLU A 197 -1.75 32.18 17.41
CA GLU A 197 -0.99 33.08 18.27
C GLU A 197 0.16 32.39 19.01
N TRP A 198 0.04 31.08 19.25
CA TRP A 198 1.05 30.27 19.93
C TRP A 198 1.92 29.46 18.97
N SER A 199 1.83 29.74 17.66
CA SER A 199 2.66 29.06 16.66
C SER A 199 4.13 29.47 16.78
N SER A 200 5.03 28.48 16.82
CA SER A 200 6.47 28.66 16.92
C SER A 200 7.22 27.47 16.31
N PHE A 201 8.56 27.40 16.45
CA PHE A 201 9.32 26.24 15.97
C PHE A 201 9.00 24.94 16.73
N ILE A 202 8.50 25.01 17.97
CA ILE A 202 8.00 23.83 18.72
C ILE A 202 6.51 23.56 18.44
N GLY A 203 5.94 24.12 17.38
CA GLY A 203 4.54 23.92 17.04
C GLY A 203 4.11 24.85 15.92
N MET A 204 4.21 24.38 14.67
CA MET A 204 3.90 25.20 13.50
C MET A 204 2.76 24.69 12.63
N MET A 205 2.37 23.43 12.81
CA MET A 205 1.24 22.85 12.10
C MET A 205 -0.01 22.97 12.97
N PRO A 206 -1.19 23.29 12.39
CA PRO A 206 -2.46 23.33 13.11
C PRO A 206 -2.94 21.90 13.43
N ILE A 207 -2.18 21.20 14.28
CA ILE A 207 -2.40 19.81 14.70
C ILE A 207 -2.55 19.76 16.23
N PRO A 208 -3.21 18.72 16.78
CA PRO A 208 -3.31 18.55 18.22
C PRO A 208 -1.98 18.10 18.83
N LEU A 209 -1.87 18.20 20.16
CA LEU A 209 -0.66 17.84 20.91
C LEU A 209 -0.19 16.42 20.59
N ARG A 210 -1.08 15.42 20.68
CA ARG A 210 -0.85 14.06 20.15
C ARG A 210 -1.66 13.92 18.87
N HIS A 211 -0.98 13.97 17.74
CA HIS A 211 -1.61 14.09 16.42
C HIS A 211 -1.97 12.75 15.76
N ALA A 212 -1.29 11.67 16.15
CA ALA A 212 -1.48 10.32 15.62
C ALA A 212 -1.32 10.26 14.09
N MET A 213 -0.33 10.93 13.53
CA MET A 213 0.01 10.88 12.10
C MET A 213 1.48 10.52 11.95
N THR A 214 1.84 9.82 10.87
CA THR A 214 3.26 9.59 10.53
C THR A 214 3.90 10.84 9.92
N MET A 215 5.23 10.86 9.78
CA MET A 215 5.92 11.99 9.13
C MET A 215 5.49 12.16 7.67
N GLY A 216 5.25 11.07 6.95
CA GLY A 216 4.69 11.11 5.59
C GLY A 216 3.28 11.69 5.52
N GLU A 217 2.40 11.28 6.45
CA GLU A 217 1.05 11.83 6.56
C GLU A 217 1.06 13.33 6.94
N LEU A 218 1.95 13.74 7.85
CA LEU A 218 2.17 15.15 8.21
C LEU A 218 2.71 15.96 7.03
N ALA A 219 3.62 15.40 6.23
CA ALA A 219 4.16 16.07 5.06
C ALA A 219 3.07 16.39 4.05
N LEU A 220 2.20 15.42 3.76
CA LEU A 220 1.06 15.59 2.86
C LEU A 220 0.07 16.62 3.41
N PHE A 221 -0.32 16.50 4.69
CA PHE A 221 -1.22 17.45 5.34
C PHE A 221 -0.68 18.89 5.27
N TYR A 222 0.60 19.09 5.60
CA TYR A 222 1.22 20.42 5.59
C TYR A 222 1.32 21.01 4.19
N ASN A 223 1.77 20.19 3.22
CA ASN A 223 1.95 20.62 1.83
C ASN A 223 0.60 20.99 1.17
N GLU A 224 -0.49 20.34 1.57
CA GLU A 224 -1.81 20.53 0.98
C GLU A 224 -2.65 21.59 1.69
N GLU A 225 -2.72 21.56 3.04
CA GLU A 225 -3.63 22.41 3.81
C GLU A 225 -2.98 23.72 4.29
N VAL A 226 -1.65 23.76 4.43
CA VAL A 226 -0.94 24.92 5.03
C VAL A 226 -0.12 25.70 4.01
N MET A 227 0.70 25.02 3.21
CA MET A 227 1.64 25.68 2.29
C MET A 227 0.98 26.60 1.24
N PRO A 228 -0.16 26.26 0.60
CA PRO A 228 -0.76 27.14 -0.41
C PRO A 228 -1.10 28.53 0.15
N ASN A 229 -1.59 28.58 1.39
CA ASN A 229 -1.95 29.82 2.07
C ASN A 229 -0.71 30.58 2.61
N LYS A 230 0.37 29.86 2.93
CA LYS A 230 1.57 30.43 3.55
C LYS A 230 2.65 30.84 2.54
N ARG A 231 2.79 30.11 1.42
CA ARG A 231 3.87 30.25 0.42
C ARG A 231 3.36 30.41 -1.02
N GLY A 232 2.04 30.45 -1.24
CA GLY A 232 1.45 30.62 -2.58
C GLY A 232 1.58 29.39 -3.48
N GLY A 233 1.87 28.22 -2.91
CA GLY A 233 2.03 26.98 -3.67
C GLY A 233 2.47 25.80 -2.80
N LYS A 234 2.79 24.69 -3.45
CA LYS A 234 3.17 23.41 -2.84
C LYS A 234 4.59 23.03 -3.25
N ALA A 235 5.29 22.28 -2.40
CA ALA A 235 6.51 21.57 -2.78
C ALA A 235 6.17 20.36 -3.68
N ASP A 236 7.11 19.98 -4.56
CA ASP A 236 7.05 18.69 -5.26
C ASP A 236 7.40 17.59 -4.24
N LEU A 237 6.37 16.93 -3.74
CA LEU A 237 6.45 16.00 -2.61
C LEU A 237 6.03 14.60 -3.03
N ARG A 238 6.88 13.62 -2.72
CA ARG A 238 6.56 12.20 -2.76
C ARG A 238 6.78 11.57 -1.39
N VAL A 239 5.96 10.58 -1.04
CA VAL A 239 6.14 9.78 0.18
C VAL A 239 6.38 8.32 -0.21
N ILE A 240 7.44 7.72 0.34
CA ILE A 240 7.64 6.26 0.32
C ILE A 240 6.96 5.69 1.55
N ARG A 241 5.81 5.03 1.34
CA ARG A 241 5.03 4.39 2.40
C ARG A 241 5.80 3.22 3.00
N MET A 242 5.64 3.04 4.30
CA MET A 242 6.05 1.82 5.00
C MET A 242 5.28 0.60 4.49
N GLN A 243 5.86 -0.59 4.67
CA GLN A 243 5.15 -1.85 4.51
C GLN A 243 4.91 -2.50 5.88
N GLY A 244 3.74 -3.10 6.08
CA GLY A 244 3.39 -3.83 7.30
C GLY A 244 2.87 -2.97 8.46
N TRP A 245 3.19 -1.67 8.53
CA TRP A 245 2.70 -0.79 9.61
C TRP A 245 1.18 -0.59 9.53
N LYS A 246 0.54 -0.60 10.71
CA LYS A 246 -0.89 -0.34 10.89
C LYS A 246 -1.06 0.69 12.00
N ARG A 247 -2.12 1.49 11.94
CA ARG A 247 -2.31 2.59 12.89
C ARG A 247 -2.45 2.12 14.34
N GLU A 248 -2.93 0.90 14.58
CA GLU A 248 -3.08 0.35 15.93
C GLU A 248 -1.73 -0.10 16.49
N MET A 249 -0.70 -0.24 15.65
CA MET A 249 0.63 -0.63 16.11
C MET A 249 1.24 0.49 16.94
N THR A 250 1.51 0.18 18.19
CA THR A 250 2.50 0.88 19.00
C THR A 250 3.90 0.42 18.60
N TRP A 251 4.95 1.13 19.02
CA TRP A 251 6.33 0.81 18.63
C TRP A 251 6.70 -0.67 18.83
N ASP A 252 6.35 -1.27 19.97
CA ASP A 252 6.70 -2.67 20.30
C ASP A 252 6.14 -3.68 19.30
N GLN A 253 5.06 -3.33 18.62
CA GLN A 253 4.38 -4.21 17.66
C GLN A 253 4.95 -4.08 16.24
N THR A 254 5.89 -3.15 16.03
CA THR A 254 6.51 -2.94 14.72
C THR A 254 7.62 -3.93 14.42
N GLY A 255 8.25 -4.47 15.47
CA GLY A 255 9.47 -5.29 15.36
C GLY A 255 10.71 -4.48 14.96
N LEU A 256 10.67 -3.14 15.00
CA LEU A 256 11.82 -2.26 14.81
C LEU A 256 12.50 -1.95 16.14
N LEU A 257 13.82 -1.81 16.11
CA LEU A 257 14.61 -1.43 17.29
C LEU A 257 14.57 0.09 17.50
N TRP A 258 14.35 0.50 18.75
CA TRP A 258 14.32 1.91 19.12
C TRP A 258 15.73 2.50 19.13
N VAL A 259 15.95 3.51 18.29
CA VAL A 259 17.13 4.37 18.35
C VAL A 259 16.70 5.72 18.92
N ALA A 260 17.33 6.14 20.00
CA ALA A 260 16.96 7.35 20.72
C ALA A 260 16.99 8.58 19.79
N PRO A 261 15.85 9.26 19.56
CA PRO A 261 15.81 10.41 18.66
C PRO A 261 16.43 11.66 19.31
N SER A 262 16.56 11.70 20.64
CA SER A 262 17.30 12.72 21.38
C SER A 262 17.92 12.12 22.66
N PRO A 263 18.92 12.78 23.29
CA PRO A 263 19.53 12.30 24.54
C PRO A 263 18.53 12.08 25.68
N ASN A 264 17.45 12.85 25.72
CA ASN A 264 16.44 12.78 26.77
C ASN A 264 15.21 11.95 26.39
N LEU A 265 15.21 11.29 25.22
CA LEU A 265 14.22 10.27 24.85
C LEU A 265 14.90 8.92 24.58
N PRO A 266 15.62 8.36 25.59
CA PRO A 266 16.44 7.16 25.41
C PRO A 266 15.62 5.89 25.14
N THR A 267 14.35 5.87 25.55
CA THR A 267 13.49 4.68 25.55
C THR A 267 12.12 4.97 24.93
N VAL A 268 11.43 3.92 24.47
CA VAL A 268 10.05 4.03 23.99
C VAL A 268 9.13 4.51 25.12
N GLU A 269 9.41 4.11 26.36
CA GLU A 269 8.71 4.51 27.58
C GLU A 269 8.76 6.02 27.80
N SER A 270 9.94 6.64 27.65
CA SER A 270 10.10 8.09 27.73
C SER A 270 9.28 8.82 26.66
N ALA A 271 9.21 8.28 25.44
CA ALA A 271 8.39 8.84 24.35
C ALA A 271 6.88 8.78 24.65
N TRP A 272 6.39 7.71 25.29
CA TRP A 272 4.99 7.60 25.71
C TRP A 272 4.58 8.65 26.74
N LEU A 273 5.48 8.95 27.68
CA LEU A 273 5.23 9.92 28.74
C LEU A 273 5.51 11.36 28.32
N TYR A 274 6.32 11.57 27.28
CA TYR A 274 6.73 12.90 26.80
C TYR A 274 5.56 13.84 26.61
N ALA A 275 4.49 13.41 25.92
CA ALA A 275 3.28 14.21 25.71
C ALA A 275 2.64 14.75 27.01
N ALA A 276 2.78 14.03 28.13
CA ALA A 276 2.24 14.39 29.43
C ALA A 276 3.25 15.19 30.26
N THR A 277 4.46 14.66 30.46
CA THR A 277 5.45 15.20 31.38
C THR A 277 6.31 16.31 30.76
N GLY A 278 6.40 16.38 29.43
CA GLY A 278 7.01 17.50 28.72
C GLY A 278 6.31 18.83 29.01
N LEU A 279 5.01 18.82 29.33
CA LEU A 279 4.29 20.04 29.74
C LEU A 279 4.88 20.70 31.01
N LEU A 280 5.58 19.94 31.86
CA LEU A 280 6.23 20.46 33.07
C LEU A 280 7.43 21.36 32.74
N GLU A 281 7.96 21.31 31.51
CA GLU A 281 8.94 22.27 31.03
C GLU A 281 8.43 23.71 31.17
N GLY A 282 7.11 23.93 31.09
CA GLY A 282 6.45 25.22 31.35
C GLY A 282 6.45 25.68 32.81
N THR A 283 7.03 24.92 33.73
CA THR A 283 6.98 25.15 35.19
C THR A 283 8.35 25.04 35.85
N ASN A 284 8.39 25.29 37.16
CA ASN A 284 9.54 24.97 38.00
C ASN A 284 9.64 23.49 38.40
N LEU A 285 8.76 22.60 37.95
CA LEU A 285 8.84 21.16 38.28
C LEU A 285 9.89 20.46 37.40
N SER A 286 10.61 19.49 37.96
CA SER A 286 11.47 18.62 37.16
C SER A 286 10.66 17.54 36.47
N GLU A 287 10.87 17.40 35.17
CA GLU A 287 10.39 16.32 34.31
C GLU A 287 11.40 15.16 34.18
N GLY A 288 12.38 15.07 35.09
CA GLY A 288 13.33 13.96 35.16
C GLY A 288 14.58 14.11 34.29
N ARG A 289 14.71 15.18 33.51
CA ARG A 289 15.99 15.52 32.86
C ARG A 289 17.09 15.70 33.90
N GLY A 290 18.32 15.32 33.56
CA GLY A 290 19.41 15.21 34.51
C GLY A 290 19.50 13.87 35.24
N THR A 291 18.61 12.93 34.95
CA THR A 291 18.57 11.60 35.59
C THR A 291 18.66 10.48 34.55
N THR A 292 18.58 9.22 35.00
CA THR A 292 18.54 8.05 34.11
C THR A 292 17.14 7.75 33.54
N HIS A 293 16.12 8.51 33.92
CA HIS A 293 14.72 8.30 33.51
C HIS A 293 14.03 9.63 33.16
N PRO A 294 14.54 10.37 32.15
CA PRO A 294 13.89 11.59 31.68
C PRO A 294 12.46 11.31 31.22
N PHE A 295 11.54 12.23 31.55
CA PHE A 295 10.10 12.18 31.30
C PHE A 295 9.31 11.09 32.02
N GLU A 296 9.97 10.06 32.57
CA GLU A 296 9.31 9.08 33.44
C GLU A 296 9.21 9.56 34.89
N TRP A 297 10.11 10.46 35.30
CA TRP A 297 10.20 11.00 36.65
C TRP A 297 9.63 12.42 36.73
N VAL A 298 8.86 12.68 37.79
CA VAL A 298 8.29 14.00 38.09
C VAL A 298 8.57 14.37 39.54
N GLY A 299 9.16 15.53 39.79
CA GLY A 299 9.46 15.93 41.17
C GLY A 299 9.96 17.36 41.35
N ALA A 300 10.08 17.76 42.60
CA ALA A 300 10.71 19.00 43.05
C ALA A 300 11.12 18.87 44.52
N PRO A 301 12.01 19.72 45.06
CA PRO A 301 12.46 19.64 46.45
C PRO A 301 11.33 19.82 47.48
N PHE A 302 10.28 20.57 47.13
CA PHE A 302 9.16 20.86 48.02
C PHE A 302 8.05 19.79 48.01
N ILE A 303 8.14 18.77 47.14
CA ILE A 303 7.10 17.76 46.99
C ILE A 303 7.29 16.65 48.03
N HIS A 304 6.20 16.24 48.67
CA HIS A 304 6.15 15.02 49.48
C HIS A 304 5.69 13.83 48.62
N ALA A 305 6.62 12.93 48.28
CA ALA A 305 6.40 11.82 47.34
C ALA A 305 5.15 10.98 47.66
N HIS A 306 5.02 10.49 48.90
CA HIS A 306 3.87 9.68 49.32
C HIS A 306 2.51 10.34 49.11
N ARG A 307 2.41 11.66 49.38
CA ARG A 307 1.16 12.41 49.25
C ARG A 307 0.82 12.60 47.78
N LEU A 308 1.79 12.99 46.95
CA LEU A 308 1.59 13.13 45.52
C LEU A 308 1.20 11.78 44.88
N ARG A 309 1.87 10.69 45.25
CA ARG A 309 1.54 9.34 44.78
C ARG A 309 0.11 8.94 45.19
N THR A 310 -0.28 9.21 46.43
CA THR A 310 -1.64 8.93 46.92
C THR A 310 -2.70 9.74 46.15
N ASP A 311 -2.47 11.04 45.96
CA ASP A 311 -3.39 11.92 45.23
C ASP A 311 -3.54 11.46 43.75
N LEU A 312 -2.44 11.08 43.09
CA LEU A 312 -2.47 10.61 41.70
C LEU A 312 -3.10 9.21 41.54
N VAL A 313 -2.85 8.29 42.49
CA VAL A 313 -3.52 6.97 42.50
C VAL A 313 -5.03 7.15 42.72
N GLY A 314 -5.43 8.06 43.62
CA GLY A 314 -6.83 8.41 43.86
C GLY A 314 -7.52 9.12 42.68
N ALA A 315 -6.77 9.66 41.73
CA ALA A 315 -7.32 10.26 40.51
C ALA A 315 -7.73 9.21 39.45
N HIS A 316 -7.44 7.92 39.66
CA HIS A 316 -7.84 6.80 38.78
C HIS A 316 -7.47 7.01 37.31
N LEU A 317 -6.24 7.48 37.04
CA LEU A 317 -5.75 7.68 35.69
C LEU A 317 -5.64 6.34 34.94
N PRO A 318 -6.13 6.24 33.69
CA PRO A 318 -6.15 4.98 32.96
C PRO A 318 -4.76 4.59 32.42
N GLY A 319 -4.44 3.29 32.47
CA GLY A 319 -3.26 2.70 31.83
C GLY A 319 -1.90 3.12 32.40
N ILE A 320 -1.86 3.61 33.63
CA ILE A 320 -0.64 4.07 34.29
C ILE A 320 -0.48 3.46 35.68
N ALA A 321 0.73 3.04 36.03
CA ALA A 321 1.14 2.74 37.39
C ALA A 321 2.07 3.83 37.92
N ILE A 322 1.97 4.11 39.22
CA ILE A 322 2.66 5.23 39.87
C ILE A 322 3.33 4.73 41.15
N ARG A 323 4.63 4.99 41.27
CA ARG A 323 5.39 4.77 42.50
C ARG A 323 6.04 6.05 42.99
N GLU A 324 6.41 6.06 44.26
CA GLU A 324 7.26 7.11 44.83
C GLU A 324 8.66 7.05 44.23
N ALA A 325 9.26 8.21 43.99
CA ALA A 325 10.61 8.33 43.47
C ALA A 325 11.36 9.50 44.11
N HIS A 326 12.67 9.31 44.27
CA HIS A 326 13.61 10.26 44.84
C HIS A 326 14.91 10.19 44.05
N MET A 327 15.51 11.35 43.76
CA MET A 327 16.70 11.45 42.91
C MET A 327 17.40 12.78 43.09
N GLU A 328 18.61 12.87 42.57
CA GLU A 328 19.37 14.11 42.45
C GLU A 328 19.75 14.30 40.96
N PRO A 329 19.19 15.29 40.26
CA PRO A 329 19.55 15.57 38.88
C PRO A 329 21.01 16.00 38.73
N MET A 330 21.71 15.48 37.73
CA MET A 330 23.10 15.80 37.40
C MET A 330 23.24 17.08 36.54
N TYR A 331 22.15 17.51 35.90
CA TYR A 331 22.04 18.78 35.17
C TYR A 331 20.56 19.22 35.10
N GLY A 332 20.29 20.40 34.54
CA GLY A 332 18.93 20.91 34.39
C GLY A 332 18.32 21.42 35.71
N LYS A 333 17.00 21.33 35.84
CA LYS A 333 16.26 21.82 37.02
C LYS A 333 16.70 21.06 38.28
N TYR A 334 16.99 21.80 39.34
CA TYR A 334 17.44 21.27 40.64
C TYR A 334 18.74 20.44 40.57
N LYS A 335 19.65 20.77 39.65
CA LYS A 335 20.98 20.15 39.58
C LYS A 335 21.65 20.10 40.97
N GLY A 336 22.09 18.91 41.37
CA GLY A 336 22.79 18.68 42.65
C GLY A 336 21.90 18.81 43.89
N GLN A 337 20.57 18.83 43.72
CA GLN A 337 19.61 18.90 44.82
C GLN A 337 18.68 17.68 44.78
N ALA A 338 18.44 17.08 45.94
CA ALA A 338 17.45 16.01 46.08
C ALA A 338 16.04 16.54 45.70
N ILE A 339 15.39 15.84 44.78
CA ILE A 339 14.00 16.03 44.42
C ILE A 339 13.20 14.79 44.80
N HIS A 340 11.95 15.02 45.20
CA HIS A 340 11.03 13.98 45.61
C HIS A 340 9.76 14.07 44.76
N GLY A 341 9.13 12.93 44.48
CA GLY A 341 7.93 12.89 43.67
C GLY A 341 7.57 11.48 43.26
N VAL A 342 7.36 11.25 41.96
CA VAL A 342 6.84 9.99 41.43
C VAL A 342 7.55 9.54 40.16
N GLN A 343 7.59 8.22 39.95
CA GLN A 343 7.83 7.63 38.63
C GLN A 343 6.51 7.10 38.07
N LEU A 344 6.33 7.35 36.78
CA LEU A 344 5.18 6.94 35.99
C LEU A 344 5.57 5.76 35.10
N TYR A 345 4.68 4.77 34.99
CA TYR A 345 4.83 3.62 34.09
C TYR A 345 3.57 3.48 33.24
N VAL A 346 3.71 3.46 31.91
CA VAL A 346 2.58 3.14 31.03
C VAL A 346 2.40 1.62 31.01
N THR A 347 1.38 1.15 31.71
CA THR A 347 1.07 -0.30 31.84
C THR A 347 0.07 -0.80 30.81
N ASP A 348 -0.74 0.10 30.26
CA ASP A 348 -1.63 -0.17 29.13
C ASP A 348 -1.62 1.01 28.15
N ARG A 349 -0.89 0.84 27.05
CA ARG A 349 -0.74 1.83 25.97
C ARG A 349 -2.05 2.16 25.25
N THR A 350 -3.02 1.24 25.27
CA THR A 350 -4.33 1.45 24.66
C THR A 350 -5.19 2.32 25.56
N ALA A 351 -5.18 2.08 26.87
CA ALA A 351 -5.94 2.85 27.85
C ALA A 351 -5.31 4.19 28.21
N TYR A 352 -3.99 4.34 28.08
CA TYR A 352 -3.26 5.54 28.50
C TYR A 352 -3.71 6.84 27.79
N HIS A 353 -3.92 7.87 28.59
CA HIS A 353 -4.28 9.23 28.15
C HIS A 353 -3.22 10.24 28.60
N SER A 354 -2.33 10.61 27.70
CA SER A 354 -1.22 11.54 27.93
C SER A 354 -1.65 12.94 28.39
N THR A 355 -2.58 13.58 27.69
CA THR A 355 -2.99 14.96 28.03
C THR A 355 -3.74 15.01 29.36
N LEU A 356 -4.57 14.00 29.65
CA LEU A 356 -5.26 13.88 30.93
C LEU A 356 -4.26 13.72 32.08
N THR A 357 -3.23 12.90 31.88
CA THR A 357 -2.17 12.67 32.86
C THR A 357 -1.41 13.96 33.15
N GLY A 358 -0.94 14.67 32.12
CA GLY A 358 -0.20 15.93 32.28
C GLY A 358 -1.02 17.03 32.98
N LEU A 359 -2.28 17.21 32.59
CA LEU A 359 -3.19 18.17 33.23
C LEU A 359 -3.45 17.81 34.71
N THR A 360 -3.68 16.54 35.01
CA THR A 360 -3.92 16.07 36.38
C THR A 360 -2.70 16.26 37.27
N LEU A 361 -1.49 15.99 36.75
CA LEU A 361 -0.23 16.24 37.47
C LEU A 361 -0.09 17.72 37.85
N LEU A 362 -0.24 18.62 36.87
CA LEU A 362 -0.12 20.07 37.09
C LEU A 362 -1.15 20.58 38.11
N GLN A 363 -2.41 20.15 37.99
CA GLN A 363 -3.48 20.55 38.91
C GLN A 363 -3.23 20.05 40.34
N LEU A 364 -2.92 18.76 40.52
CA LEU A 364 -2.70 18.20 41.86
C LEU A 364 -1.49 18.82 42.54
N ILE A 365 -0.39 19.01 41.82
CA ILE A 365 0.82 19.63 42.37
C ILE A 365 0.56 21.10 42.72
N LYS A 366 -0.07 21.88 41.82
CA LYS A 366 -0.43 23.27 42.12
C LYS A 366 -1.37 23.39 43.31
N LYS A 367 -2.40 22.54 43.38
CA LYS A 367 -3.35 22.50 44.50
C LYS A 367 -2.66 22.18 45.82
N ARG A 368 -1.71 21.24 45.80
CA ARG A 368 -1.01 20.78 47.02
C ARG A 368 0.06 21.76 47.49
N TYR A 369 0.74 22.42 46.55
CA TYR A 369 1.88 23.28 46.82
C TYR A 369 1.70 24.68 46.19
N PRO A 370 0.61 25.41 46.47
CA PRO A 370 0.28 26.65 45.76
C PRO A 370 1.30 27.77 45.97
N GLN A 371 2.02 27.76 47.10
CA GLN A 371 3.06 28.74 47.40
C GLN A 371 4.41 28.44 46.72
N HIS A 372 4.61 27.21 46.23
CA HIS A 372 5.87 26.76 45.64
C HIS A 372 5.78 26.51 44.14
N PHE A 373 4.61 26.12 43.64
CA PHE A 373 4.38 25.92 42.21
C PHE A 373 4.50 27.25 41.46
N LYS A 374 5.30 27.27 40.39
CA LYS A 374 5.45 28.44 39.53
C LYS A 374 5.38 28.03 38.06
N TRP A 375 4.58 28.76 37.30
CA TRP A 375 4.75 28.83 35.85
C TRP A 375 6.06 29.55 35.54
N ARG A 376 6.62 29.28 34.37
CA ARG A 376 7.68 30.14 33.83
C ARG A 376 7.11 31.49 33.44
N ASP A 377 7.89 32.54 33.68
CA ASP A 377 7.47 33.93 33.45
C ASP A 377 7.31 34.29 31.97
N ASP A 378 7.90 33.50 31.07
CA ASP A 378 7.83 33.67 29.61
C ASP A 378 6.56 33.05 28.97
N GLY A 379 5.69 32.42 29.78
CA GLY A 379 4.48 31.78 29.28
C GLY A 379 4.75 30.54 28.42
N TRP A 380 5.90 29.87 28.60
CA TRP A 380 6.31 28.71 27.79
C TRP A 380 5.24 27.61 27.66
N ILE A 381 4.43 27.42 28.70
CA ILE A 381 3.33 26.46 28.69
C ILE A 381 2.33 26.70 27.55
N HIS A 382 2.11 27.94 27.13
CA HIS A 382 1.18 28.25 26.04
C HIS A 382 1.71 27.79 24.68
N TYR A 383 3.03 27.86 24.46
CA TYR A 383 3.66 27.34 23.25
C TYR A 383 3.64 25.80 23.23
N MET A 384 3.96 25.17 24.37
CA MET A 384 3.91 23.72 24.52
C MET A 384 2.48 23.18 24.31
N ALA A 385 1.51 23.75 25.02
CA ALA A 385 0.11 23.37 24.94
C ALA A 385 -0.54 23.84 23.64
N GLY A 386 -0.02 24.88 22.97
CA GLY A 386 -0.59 25.49 21.77
C GLY A 386 -1.88 26.27 22.03
N THR A 387 -2.17 26.59 23.29
CA THR A 387 -3.37 27.31 23.75
C THR A 387 -3.12 27.88 25.14
N ARG A 388 -3.81 28.97 25.47
CA ARG A 388 -3.87 29.49 26.84
C ARG A 388 -4.75 28.65 27.76
N SER A 389 -5.72 27.92 27.19
CA SER A 389 -6.77 27.24 27.95
C SER A 389 -6.26 26.16 28.92
N LEU A 390 -5.06 25.60 28.70
CA LEU A 390 -4.46 24.63 29.62
C LEU A 390 -4.04 25.29 30.93
N GLN A 391 -3.33 26.43 30.87
CA GLN A 391 -2.93 27.16 32.07
C GLN A 391 -4.18 27.66 32.82
N GLU A 392 -5.16 28.21 32.12
CA GLU A 392 -6.44 28.65 32.71
C GLU A 392 -7.14 27.50 33.45
N ALA A 393 -7.16 26.29 32.88
CA ALA A 393 -7.73 25.10 33.52
C ALA A 393 -7.01 24.72 34.82
N VAL A 394 -5.70 24.94 34.88
CA VAL A 394 -4.88 24.64 36.07
C VAL A 394 -5.05 25.75 37.13
N ASP A 395 -5.22 26.99 36.70
CA ASP A 395 -5.30 28.17 37.57
C ASP A 395 -6.69 28.37 38.21
N GLN A 396 -7.77 28.01 37.52
CA GLN A 396 -9.17 28.28 37.93
C GLN A 396 -9.70 27.40 39.07
N GLN A 397 -8.92 26.46 39.62
CA GLN A 397 -9.43 25.46 40.58
C GLN A 397 -9.58 25.96 42.04
N SER A 398 -9.64 27.26 42.26
CA SER A 398 -9.81 27.86 43.59
C SER A 398 -11.18 28.53 43.70
N GLN A 399 -12.20 27.79 44.17
CA GLN A 399 -13.25 28.28 45.11
C GLN A 399 -14.45 27.34 45.33
N THR A 400 -14.73 26.34 44.49
CA THR A 400 -15.83 25.38 44.74
C THR A 400 -15.51 23.96 44.27
N LEU A 401 -15.78 22.97 45.12
CA LEU A 401 -15.52 21.52 44.93
C LEU A 401 -16.26 20.86 43.74
N GLN A 402 -17.03 21.63 42.97
CA GLN A 402 -17.77 21.17 41.78
C GLN A 402 -17.30 21.82 40.47
N ALA A 403 -16.30 22.72 40.51
CA ALA A 403 -15.83 23.45 39.34
C ALA A 403 -14.61 22.76 38.69
N HIS A 404 -14.85 22.15 37.52
CA HIS A 404 -13.89 21.76 36.47
C HIS A 404 -12.98 20.56 36.75
N ASN A 405 -13.55 19.38 36.49
CA ASN A 405 -12.87 18.10 36.37
C ASN A 405 -11.97 18.09 35.10
N PRO A 406 -10.69 17.66 35.14
CA PRO A 406 -9.84 17.45 33.96
C PRO A 406 -10.55 16.81 32.76
N GLN A 407 -11.46 15.88 33.03
CA GLN A 407 -12.22 15.16 32.01
C GLN A 407 -13.17 16.09 31.22
N GLN A 408 -13.72 17.13 31.84
CA GLN A 408 -14.55 18.14 31.15
C GLN A 408 -13.71 18.98 30.18
N MET A 409 -12.48 19.36 30.56
CA MET A 409 -11.58 20.10 29.67
C MET A 409 -11.13 19.23 28.48
N ILE A 410 -10.80 17.96 28.74
CA ILE A 410 -10.49 16.99 27.68
C ILE A 410 -11.69 16.83 26.71
N GLN A 411 -12.92 16.80 27.23
CA GLN A 411 -14.12 16.74 26.40
C GLN A 411 -14.31 18.00 25.56
N LYS A 412 -14.05 19.19 26.13
CA LYS A 412 -14.07 20.47 25.40
C LYS A 412 -13.06 20.47 24.26
N TRP A 413 -11.81 20.10 24.51
CA TRP A 413 -10.80 19.99 23.44
C TRP A 413 -11.19 18.95 22.40
N ARG A 414 -11.69 17.78 22.81
CA ARG A 414 -12.15 16.74 21.87
C ARG A 414 -13.23 17.26 20.91
N ALA A 415 -14.15 18.10 21.38
CA ALA A 415 -15.16 18.71 20.51
C ALA A 415 -14.54 19.61 19.43
N THR A 416 -13.46 20.33 19.77
CA THR A 416 -12.73 21.20 18.82
C THR A 416 -11.88 20.45 17.80
N LEU A 417 -11.64 19.14 17.99
CA LEU A 417 -10.80 18.33 17.09
C LEU A 417 -11.52 17.82 15.84
N GLN A 418 -12.86 17.89 15.78
CA GLN A 418 -13.63 17.33 14.66
C GLN A 418 -13.21 17.84 13.27
N PRO A 419 -12.95 19.15 13.06
CA PRO A 419 -12.44 19.64 11.79
C PRO A 419 -11.10 19.02 11.41
N PHE A 420 -10.17 18.91 12.37
CA PHE A 420 -8.88 18.26 12.13
C PHE A 420 -9.04 16.77 11.83
N VAL A 421 -9.87 16.05 12.59
CA VAL A 421 -10.18 14.62 12.35
C VAL A 421 -10.70 14.42 10.93
N LYS A 422 -11.60 15.28 10.46
CA LYS A 422 -12.16 15.20 9.11
C LYS A 422 -11.11 15.50 8.03
N VAL A 423 -10.32 16.56 8.22
CA VAL A 423 -9.32 16.98 7.25
C VAL A 423 -8.19 15.96 7.14
N ARG A 424 -7.70 15.42 8.27
CA ARG A 424 -6.58 14.47 8.25
C ARG A 424 -6.87 13.18 7.47
N GLN A 425 -8.13 12.76 7.37
CA GLN A 425 -8.52 11.53 6.66
C GLN A 425 -8.07 11.52 5.20
N LYS A 426 -7.99 12.71 4.56
CA LYS A 426 -7.50 12.85 3.18
C LYS A 426 -6.03 12.46 3.03
N TYR A 427 -5.27 12.53 4.12
CA TYR A 427 -3.81 12.41 4.13
C TYR A 427 -3.32 11.14 4.82
N LEU A 428 -4.22 10.34 5.38
CA LEU A 428 -3.83 9.08 6.03
C LEU A 428 -3.36 8.07 4.98
N LEU A 429 -2.11 7.63 5.15
CA LEU A 429 -1.47 6.64 4.29
C LEU A 429 -1.70 5.22 4.80
N TYR A 430 -2.09 5.07 6.06
CA TYR A 430 -2.35 3.77 6.69
C TYR A 430 -3.73 3.84 7.33
N ARG A 431 -4.55 2.80 7.23
CA ARG A 431 -5.96 2.85 7.67
C ARG A 431 -6.13 2.49 9.16
N GLU A 432 -7.14 3.08 9.82
CA GLU A 432 -7.59 2.74 11.19
C GLU A 432 -8.43 1.45 11.17
N ARG A 433 -8.13 0.51 12.05
CA ARG A 433 -8.83 -0.76 12.20
C ARG A 433 -9.95 -0.60 13.24
N GLY A 434 -11.11 -0.20 12.73
CA GLY A 434 -12.36 -0.11 13.49
C GLY A 434 -13.62 -0.31 12.65
N SER A 435 -13.51 -0.53 11.33
CA SER A 435 -14.68 -0.69 10.46
C SER A 435 -14.70 -1.99 9.64
N GLY A 436 -13.87 -3.00 9.94
CA GLY A 436 -14.16 -4.30 9.33
C GLY A 436 -13.31 -5.53 9.67
N LYS A 437 -13.97 -6.69 9.60
CA LYS A 437 -13.43 -8.06 9.73
C LYS A 437 -12.32 -8.30 8.72
N ARG A 438 -11.45 -9.29 8.98
CA ARG A 438 -10.26 -9.65 8.17
C ARG A 438 -10.49 -10.00 6.68
N GLY A 439 -11.73 -9.96 6.17
CA GLY A 439 -12.08 -10.03 4.74
C GLY A 439 -12.66 -8.74 4.14
N GLU A 440 -12.89 -7.71 4.97
CA GLU A 440 -13.43 -6.40 4.55
C GLU A 440 -12.30 -5.48 4.05
N GLY A 441 -11.06 -5.58 4.54
CA GLY A 441 -9.94 -4.73 4.09
C GLY A 441 -9.64 -4.77 2.58
N MET A 442 -9.45 -5.97 2.00
CA MET A 442 -9.25 -6.11 0.54
C MET A 442 -10.52 -5.66 -0.20
N ARG A 443 -11.69 -6.05 0.29
CA ARG A 443 -12.97 -5.68 -0.32
C ARG A 443 -13.15 -4.17 -0.35
N ASP A 444 -12.78 -3.47 0.71
CA ASP A 444 -12.87 -2.01 0.82
C ASP A 444 -11.83 -1.30 -0.03
N GLU A 445 -10.64 -1.87 -0.19
CA GLU A 445 -9.61 -1.33 -1.10
C GLU A 445 -10.00 -1.54 -2.57
N VAL A 446 -10.60 -2.69 -2.90
CA VAL A 446 -11.20 -2.96 -4.21
C VAL A 446 -12.40 -2.03 -4.44
N ASN A 447 -13.31 -1.90 -3.46
CA ASN A 447 -14.46 -0.99 -3.50
C ASN A 447 -13.97 0.43 -3.80
N GLN A 448 -13.03 0.94 -3.00
CA GLN A 448 -12.49 2.29 -3.18
C GLN A 448 -11.81 2.45 -4.55
N ALA A 449 -11.03 1.47 -5.00
CA ALA A 449 -10.38 1.55 -6.31
C ALA A 449 -11.38 1.62 -7.46
N ILE A 450 -12.46 0.84 -7.39
CA ILE A 450 -13.51 0.83 -8.42
C ILE A 450 -14.37 2.10 -8.34
N GLU A 451 -14.77 2.52 -7.13
CA GLU A 451 -15.55 3.74 -6.91
C GLU A 451 -14.78 4.98 -7.38
N GLN A 452 -13.49 5.09 -7.05
CA GLN A 452 -12.63 6.17 -7.55
C GLN A 452 -12.56 6.15 -9.09
N ALA A 453 -12.41 4.97 -9.71
CA ALA A 453 -12.40 4.88 -11.16
C ALA A 453 -13.74 5.26 -11.82
N ILE A 454 -14.86 5.10 -11.10
CA ILE A 454 -16.18 5.57 -11.53
C ILE A 454 -16.27 7.09 -11.38
N GLU A 455 -15.84 7.63 -10.24
CA GLU A 455 -15.81 9.07 -9.95
C GLU A 455 -14.93 9.84 -10.95
N ASP A 456 -13.73 9.32 -11.23
CA ASP A 456 -12.78 9.82 -12.22
C ASP A 456 -13.26 9.61 -13.67
N LYS A 457 -14.46 9.04 -13.86
CA LYS A 457 -15.09 8.73 -15.15
C LYS A 457 -14.27 7.83 -16.06
N ILE A 458 -13.31 7.07 -15.49
CA ILE A 458 -12.53 6.06 -16.20
C ILE A 458 -13.48 4.94 -16.67
N ILE A 459 -14.38 4.49 -15.80
CA ILE A 459 -15.37 3.45 -16.11
C ILE A 459 -16.79 3.89 -15.66
N PRO A 460 -17.86 3.51 -16.38
CA PRO A 460 -19.23 3.68 -15.88
C PRO A 460 -19.66 2.65 -14.82
N GLY A 461 -19.10 1.44 -14.90
CA GLY A 461 -19.38 0.35 -13.98
C GLY A 461 -18.47 -0.85 -14.19
N ALA A 462 -18.52 -1.78 -13.25
CA ALA A 462 -17.69 -2.97 -13.25
C ALA A 462 -18.33 -4.14 -12.49
N VAL A 463 -17.87 -5.35 -12.79
CA VAL A 463 -17.95 -6.52 -11.91
C VAL A 463 -16.53 -6.99 -11.62
N VAL A 464 -16.20 -7.11 -10.33
CA VAL A 464 -14.92 -7.66 -9.88
C VAL A 464 -15.16 -9.02 -9.27
N ALA A 465 -14.36 -10.02 -9.66
CA ALA A 465 -14.35 -11.33 -9.02
C ALA A 465 -12.93 -11.76 -8.67
N ILE A 466 -12.72 -12.16 -7.42
CA ILE A 466 -11.44 -12.69 -6.92
C ILE A 466 -11.73 -14.03 -6.26
N VAL A 467 -11.05 -15.08 -6.74
CA VAL A 467 -11.18 -16.44 -6.25
C VAL A 467 -9.81 -16.94 -5.83
N THR A 468 -9.67 -17.34 -4.57
CA THR A 468 -8.39 -17.80 -4.00
C THR A 468 -8.59 -19.14 -3.32
N ARG A 469 -7.81 -20.15 -3.71
CA ARG A 469 -7.88 -21.54 -3.20
C ARG A 469 -9.32 -22.10 -3.25
N GLY A 470 -10.01 -21.86 -4.37
CA GLY A 470 -11.38 -22.30 -4.62
C GLY A 470 -12.49 -21.52 -3.91
N LYS A 471 -12.17 -20.50 -3.10
CA LYS A 471 -13.16 -19.66 -2.40
C LYS A 471 -13.34 -18.33 -3.12
N ARG A 472 -14.59 -17.94 -3.40
CA ARG A 472 -14.92 -16.59 -3.90
C ARG A 472 -14.75 -15.59 -2.77
N LYS A 473 -13.72 -14.76 -2.87
CA LYS A 473 -13.37 -13.73 -1.87
C LYS A 473 -14.11 -12.44 -2.14
N ILE A 474 -14.20 -12.07 -3.41
CA ILE A 474 -15.01 -10.95 -3.92
C ILE A 474 -15.78 -11.44 -5.13
N GLU A 475 -17.05 -11.08 -5.20
CA GLU A 475 -17.84 -11.03 -6.42
C GLU A 475 -18.85 -9.90 -6.23
N GLN A 476 -18.62 -8.77 -6.89
CA GLN A 476 -19.40 -7.56 -6.64
C GLN A 476 -19.51 -6.70 -7.88
N ALA A 477 -20.72 -6.17 -8.10
CA ALA A 477 -21.03 -5.19 -9.12
C ALA A 477 -20.97 -3.75 -8.60
N TYR A 478 -20.58 -2.83 -9.48
CA TYR A 478 -20.42 -1.39 -9.21
C TYR A 478 -20.95 -0.56 -10.38
N GLY A 479 -21.50 0.61 -10.08
CA GLY A 479 -21.91 1.58 -11.09
C GLY A 479 -23.05 1.06 -11.99
N HIS A 480 -22.94 1.34 -13.29
CA HIS A 480 -24.02 1.16 -14.25
C HIS A 480 -23.63 0.30 -15.45
N ALA A 481 -24.50 -0.64 -15.81
CA ALA A 481 -24.41 -1.40 -17.05
C ALA A 481 -24.74 -0.52 -18.29
N TYR A 482 -25.58 0.49 -18.10
CA TYR A 482 -25.92 1.52 -19.09
C TYR A 482 -26.15 2.86 -18.38
N LEU A 483 -25.38 3.89 -18.75
CA LEU A 483 -25.38 5.20 -18.10
C LEU A 483 -25.64 6.36 -19.06
N TYR A 484 -25.15 6.25 -20.29
CA TYR A 484 -25.16 7.35 -21.26
C TYR A 484 -25.88 6.96 -22.53
N GLN A 485 -26.72 7.86 -23.05
CA GLN A 485 -27.49 7.61 -24.28
C GLN A 485 -26.76 8.03 -25.57
N ASN A 486 -25.61 8.70 -25.48
CA ASN A 486 -24.79 9.05 -26.64
C ASN A 486 -23.31 9.27 -26.30
N LYS A 487 -22.46 9.36 -27.33
CA LYS A 487 -21.00 9.57 -27.23
C LYS A 487 -20.64 10.87 -26.49
N ALA A 488 -21.48 11.90 -26.56
CA ALA A 488 -21.26 13.19 -25.89
C ALA A 488 -21.41 13.12 -24.36
N GLY A 489 -21.75 11.95 -23.80
CA GLY A 489 -21.89 11.77 -22.36
C GLY A 489 -23.21 12.29 -21.79
N LYS A 490 -24.25 12.47 -22.63
CA LYS A 490 -25.59 12.75 -22.13
C LYS A 490 -26.09 11.55 -21.33
N LEU A 491 -26.47 11.78 -20.08
CA LEU A 491 -27.05 10.76 -19.21
C LEU A 491 -28.32 10.18 -19.84
N ALA A 492 -28.49 8.87 -19.72
CA ALA A 492 -29.71 8.20 -20.13
C ALA A 492 -30.86 8.56 -19.20
N GLU A 493 -32.08 8.68 -19.76
CA GLU A 493 -33.30 8.91 -18.99
C GLU A 493 -33.58 7.79 -17.98
N MET A 494 -33.25 6.55 -18.36
CA MET A 494 -33.37 5.36 -17.51
C MET A 494 -32.02 4.62 -17.47
N PRO A 495 -31.08 5.01 -16.59
CA PRO A 495 -29.84 4.29 -16.40
C PRO A 495 -30.09 2.93 -15.74
N ILE A 496 -29.25 1.94 -16.06
CA ILE A 496 -29.38 0.56 -15.56
C ILE A 496 -28.18 0.24 -14.68
N LYS A 497 -28.46 -0.10 -13.42
CA LYS A 497 -27.43 -0.49 -12.44
C LYS A 497 -26.78 -1.80 -12.84
N MET A 498 -25.48 -1.88 -12.60
CA MET A 498 -24.71 -3.11 -12.81
C MET A 498 -25.14 -4.18 -11.78
N THR A 499 -25.14 -5.44 -12.20
CA THR A 499 -25.26 -6.62 -11.33
C THR A 499 -24.26 -7.69 -11.80
N GLU A 500 -23.94 -8.63 -10.92
CA GLU A 500 -22.99 -9.73 -11.13
C GLU A 500 -23.44 -10.66 -12.27
N THR A 501 -24.74 -10.66 -12.59
CA THR A 501 -25.35 -11.50 -13.62
C THR A 501 -25.33 -10.89 -15.02
N HIS A 502 -24.92 -9.64 -15.17
CA HIS A 502 -24.87 -8.99 -16.49
C HIS A 502 -23.83 -9.66 -17.40
N LEU A 503 -24.16 -9.73 -18.70
CA LEU A 503 -23.27 -10.27 -19.72
C LEU A 503 -22.39 -9.17 -20.31
N PHE A 504 -21.09 -9.31 -20.19
CA PHE A 504 -20.10 -8.40 -20.79
C PHE A 504 -19.70 -8.91 -22.16
N ASP A 505 -19.58 -8.02 -23.15
CA ASP A 505 -18.72 -8.29 -24.30
C ASP A 505 -17.28 -8.39 -23.81
N ILE A 506 -16.72 -9.59 -23.80
CA ILE A 506 -15.39 -9.84 -23.21
C ILE A 506 -14.24 -9.51 -24.17
N ALA A 507 -14.55 -9.03 -25.37
CA ALA A 507 -13.61 -8.60 -26.39
C ALA A 507 -12.48 -9.64 -26.58
N SER A 508 -11.21 -9.22 -26.49
CA SER A 508 -10.07 -10.09 -26.77
C SER A 508 -9.85 -11.25 -25.79
N LEU A 509 -10.59 -11.32 -24.67
CA LEU A 509 -10.62 -12.55 -23.87
C LEU A 509 -11.14 -13.75 -24.68
N THR A 510 -11.90 -13.52 -25.76
CA THR A 510 -12.31 -14.57 -26.71
C THR A 510 -11.13 -15.39 -27.25
N LYS A 511 -9.95 -14.78 -27.43
CA LYS A 511 -8.75 -15.47 -27.92
C LYS A 511 -8.34 -16.65 -27.04
N LEU A 512 -8.56 -16.56 -25.73
CA LEU A 512 -8.29 -17.65 -24.80
C LEU A 512 -9.12 -18.89 -25.11
N PHE A 513 -10.40 -18.70 -25.47
CA PHE A 513 -11.32 -19.77 -25.82
C PHE A 513 -10.97 -20.40 -27.17
N THR A 514 -10.61 -19.58 -28.16
CA THR A 514 -10.14 -20.06 -29.46
C THR A 514 -8.84 -20.85 -29.34
N ALA A 515 -7.90 -20.40 -28.49
CA ALA A 515 -6.68 -21.15 -28.22
C ALA A 515 -6.96 -22.53 -27.60
N VAL A 516 -7.86 -22.61 -26.62
CA VAL A 516 -8.30 -23.90 -26.05
C VAL A 516 -8.94 -24.80 -27.11
N ALA A 517 -9.79 -24.26 -27.99
CA ALA A 517 -10.40 -25.04 -29.07
C ALA A 517 -9.35 -25.58 -30.06
N ILE A 518 -8.32 -24.80 -30.41
CA ILE A 518 -7.21 -25.28 -31.25
C ILE A 518 -6.45 -26.41 -30.56
N MET A 519 -6.19 -26.30 -29.26
CA MET A 519 -5.55 -27.38 -28.49
C MET A 519 -6.42 -28.64 -28.42
N GLN A 520 -7.74 -28.52 -28.31
CA GLN A 520 -8.65 -29.67 -28.40
C GLN A 520 -8.55 -30.38 -29.76
N LEU A 521 -8.42 -29.62 -30.85
CA LEU A 521 -8.22 -30.20 -32.18
C LEU A 521 -6.84 -30.84 -32.35
N ALA A 522 -5.80 -30.26 -31.74
CA ALA A 522 -4.46 -30.86 -31.69
C ALA A 522 -4.47 -32.20 -30.93
N GLU A 523 -5.15 -32.27 -29.78
CA GLU A 523 -5.31 -33.52 -29.02
C GLU A 523 -6.08 -34.60 -29.78
N LYS A 524 -7.05 -34.19 -30.61
CA LYS A 524 -7.80 -35.06 -31.53
C LYS A 524 -7.02 -35.39 -32.82
N GLN A 525 -5.76 -34.94 -32.93
CA GLN A 525 -4.90 -35.11 -34.10
C GLN A 525 -5.47 -34.53 -35.41
N MET A 526 -6.43 -33.62 -35.32
CA MET A 526 -7.02 -32.94 -36.48
C MET A 526 -6.10 -31.85 -37.04
N LEU A 527 -5.17 -31.36 -36.22
CA LEU A 527 -4.11 -30.42 -36.61
C LEU A 527 -2.82 -30.68 -35.82
N GLN A 528 -1.71 -30.13 -36.30
CA GLN A 528 -0.43 -30.10 -35.58
C GLN A 528 0.06 -28.66 -35.48
N LEU A 529 0.48 -28.23 -34.30
CA LEU A 529 0.80 -26.82 -34.02
C LEU A 529 1.93 -26.27 -34.91
N ASP A 530 2.93 -27.09 -35.21
CA ASP A 530 4.11 -26.71 -35.99
C ASP A 530 3.96 -26.97 -37.49
N LYS A 531 2.80 -27.45 -37.94
CA LYS A 531 2.49 -27.54 -39.38
C LYS A 531 2.01 -26.21 -39.93
N PRO A 532 2.33 -25.90 -41.21
CA PRO A 532 1.80 -24.71 -41.86
C PRO A 532 0.26 -24.72 -41.92
N VAL A 533 -0.35 -23.56 -41.72
CA VAL A 533 -1.80 -23.35 -41.83
C VAL A 533 -2.29 -23.74 -43.22
N ALA A 534 -1.46 -23.50 -44.25
CA ALA A 534 -1.71 -23.86 -45.64
C ALA A 534 -1.98 -25.37 -45.87
N ALA A 535 -1.49 -26.25 -44.99
CA ALA A 535 -1.76 -27.69 -45.08
C ALA A 535 -3.24 -28.02 -44.82
N TYR A 536 -3.95 -27.15 -44.12
CA TYR A 536 -5.36 -27.31 -43.77
C TYR A 536 -6.27 -26.30 -44.52
N LEU A 537 -5.71 -25.15 -44.89
CA LEU A 537 -6.38 -24.08 -45.65
C LEU A 537 -5.53 -23.71 -46.86
N PRO A 538 -5.60 -24.44 -47.99
CA PRO A 538 -4.72 -24.20 -49.15
C PRO A 538 -4.79 -22.76 -49.69
N THR A 539 -5.96 -22.11 -49.61
CA THR A 539 -6.16 -20.70 -50.02
C THR A 539 -5.36 -19.70 -49.17
N PHE A 540 -4.90 -20.10 -47.99
CA PHE A 540 -4.03 -19.29 -47.14
C PHE A 540 -2.61 -19.16 -47.71
N ALA A 541 -2.20 -20.11 -48.57
CA ALA A 541 -0.90 -20.13 -49.22
C ALA A 541 -0.80 -19.06 -50.33
N CYS A 542 -0.87 -17.78 -49.96
CA CYS A 542 -0.56 -16.67 -50.85
C CYS A 542 0.20 -15.54 -50.14
N LYS A 543 0.93 -14.72 -50.90
CA LYS A 543 1.59 -13.49 -50.43
C LYS A 543 2.53 -13.71 -49.22
N GLY A 544 3.33 -14.78 -49.28
CA GLY A 544 4.37 -15.09 -48.29
C GLY A 544 3.89 -15.80 -47.02
N LYS A 545 2.69 -16.39 -47.05
CA LYS A 545 2.06 -17.03 -45.87
C LYS A 545 2.18 -18.55 -45.82
N GLN A 546 2.95 -19.15 -46.71
CA GLN A 546 2.84 -20.58 -47.06
C GLN A 546 3.35 -21.46 -45.92
N ASP A 547 4.33 -20.92 -45.18
CA ASP A 547 5.05 -21.60 -44.12
C ASP A 547 4.61 -21.13 -42.72
N ILE A 548 3.61 -20.24 -42.62
CA ILE A 548 3.14 -19.78 -41.32
C ILE A 548 2.49 -20.94 -40.58
N THR A 549 2.98 -21.25 -39.38
CA THR A 549 2.46 -22.35 -38.57
C THR A 549 1.27 -21.93 -37.71
N ILE A 550 0.50 -22.92 -37.23
CA ILE A 550 -0.58 -22.69 -36.28
C ILE A 550 -0.04 -22.07 -34.97
N ARG A 551 1.14 -22.52 -34.51
CA ARG A 551 1.85 -21.95 -33.36
C ARG A 551 2.17 -20.46 -33.57
N GLN A 552 2.60 -20.06 -34.77
CA GLN A 552 2.87 -18.65 -35.07
C GLN A 552 1.60 -17.78 -35.06
N LEU A 553 0.45 -18.32 -35.44
CA LEU A 553 -0.83 -17.63 -35.26
C LEU A 553 -1.16 -17.43 -33.76
N LEU A 554 -1.06 -18.50 -32.96
CA LEU A 554 -1.35 -18.47 -31.51
C LEU A 554 -0.43 -17.54 -30.70
N THR A 555 0.80 -17.31 -31.17
CA THR A 555 1.83 -16.51 -30.49
C THR A 555 2.02 -15.11 -31.06
N HIS A 556 1.20 -14.73 -32.04
CA HIS A 556 1.30 -13.45 -32.72
C HIS A 556 2.63 -13.18 -33.45
N THR A 557 3.26 -14.23 -33.99
CA THR A 557 4.53 -14.15 -34.73
C THR A 557 4.36 -14.43 -36.23
N SER A 558 3.13 -14.41 -36.75
CA SER A 558 2.80 -14.70 -38.15
C SER A 558 3.24 -13.65 -39.17
N GLY A 559 3.57 -12.43 -38.72
CA GLY A 559 3.90 -11.30 -39.60
C GLY A 559 2.69 -10.50 -40.12
N PHE A 560 1.46 -10.85 -39.73
CA PHE A 560 0.26 -10.07 -40.09
C PHE A 560 0.30 -8.63 -39.56
N ALA A 561 -0.41 -7.73 -40.25
CA ALA A 561 -0.72 -6.42 -39.70
C ALA A 561 -1.56 -6.55 -38.40
N PRO A 562 -1.49 -5.59 -37.46
CA PRO A 562 -2.27 -5.67 -36.22
C PRO A 562 -3.78 -5.78 -36.45
N THR A 563 -4.29 -5.13 -37.49
CA THR A 563 -5.73 -5.03 -37.75
C THR A 563 -6.03 -4.77 -39.22
N MET A 564 -7.31 -4.93 -39.60
CA MET A 564 -7.87 -4.60 -40.90
C MET A 564 -9.25 -3.96 -40.72
N ARG A 565 -9.62 -2.98 -41.55
CA ARG A 565 -10.96 -2.36 -41.53
C ARG A 565 -11.98 -3.24 -42.25
N LEU A 566 -12.23 -4.44 -41.71
CA LEU A 566 -13.06 -5.46 -42.36
C LEU A 566 -14.49 -5.00 -42.64
N TYR A 567 -15.06 -4.18 -41.76
CA TYR A 567 -16.40 -3.57 -41.93
C TYR A 567 -16.53 -2.64 -43.14
N ARG A 568 -15.42 -2.24 -43.79
CA ARG A 568 -15.44 -1.46 -45.04
C ARG A 568 -15.38 -2.32 -46.29
N ILE A 569 -15.14 -3.63 -46.15
CA ILE A 569 -15.13 -4.54 -47.27
C ILE A 569 -16.58 -4.91 -47.60
N PRO A 570 -17.07 -4.59 -48.81
CA PRO A 570 -18.43 -4.92 -49.22
C PRO A 570 -18.60 -6.44 -49.28
N GLY A 571 -19.85 -6.88 -49.21
CA GLY A 571 -20.19 -8.30 -49.29
C GLY A 571 -20.53 -8.96 -47.96
N ASP A 572 -20.72 -10.27 -48.03
CA ASP A 572 -21.05 -11.15 -46.94
C ASP A 572 -19.82 -11.62 -46.15
N ARG A 573 -20.06 -12.49 -45.16
CA ARG A 573 -19.02 -13.08 -44.33
C ARG A 573 -17.97 -13.86 -45.14
N GLU A 574 -18.38 -14.62 -46.15
CA GLU A 574 -17.45 -15.43 -46.95
C GLU A 574 -16.50 -14.55 -47.75
N GLN A 575 -17.03 -13.51 -48.39
CA GLN A 575 -16.25 -12.54 -49.16
C GLN A 575 -15.26 -11.78 -48.27
N ARG A 576 -15.69 -11.41 -47.05
CA ARG A 576 -14.83 -10.79 -46.04
C ARG A 576 -13.76 -11.74 -45.52
N MET A 577 -14.10 -13.00 -45.25
CA MET A 577 -13.11 -14.02 -44.86
C MET A 577 -12.09 -14.27 -45.96
N LYS A 578 -12.52 -14.33 -47.23
CA LYS A 578 -11.62 -14.43 -48.38
C LYS A 578 -10.63 -13.25 -48.42
N ALA A 579 -11.09 -12.03 -48.13
CA ALA A 579 -10.21 -10.86 -48.04
C ALA A 579 -9.16 -10.98 -46.93
N VAL A 580 -9.52 -11.56 -45.77
CA VAL A 580 -8.57 -11.85 -44.68
C VAL A 580 -7.52 -12.86 -45.13
N LEU A 581 -7.93 -13.98 -45.75
CA LEU A 581 -7.01 -15.02 -46.22
C LEU A 581 -6.06 -14.50 -47.32
N MET A 582 -6.53 -13.59 -48.17
CA MET A 582 -5.75 -12.98 -49.26
C MET A 582 -4.92 -11.77 -48.84
N LEU A 583 -4.95 -11.36 -47.57
CA LEU A 583 -4.15 -10.24 -47.09
C LEU A 583 -2.65 -10.61 -47.06
N GLY A 584 -1.79 -9.68 -47.48
CA GLY A 584 -0.34 -9.83 -47.40
C GLY A 584 0.20 -9.54 -45.99
N LEU A 585 1.44 -9.98 -45.74
CA LEU A 585 2.13 -9.74 -44.48
C LEU A 585 2.73 -8.33 -44.41
N LYS A 586 3.03 -7.88 -43.19
CA LYS A 586 3.79 -6.66 -42.91
C LYS A 586 5.21 -6.92 -42.43
N ASN A 587 5.47 -8.11 -41.90
CA ASN A 587 6.77 -8.55 -41.41
C ASN A 587 6.99 -9.99 -41.82
N HIS A 588 8.23 -10.48 -41.76
CA HIS A 588 8.50 -11.89 -42.04
C HIS A 588 7.94 -12.76 -40.89
N PRO A 589 7.35 -13.94 -41.19
CA PRO A 589 6.93 -14.88 -40.16
C PRO A 589 8.10 -15.24 -39.23
N GLY A 590 7.86 -15.23 -37.92
CA GLY A 590 8.85 -15.52 -36.88
C GLY A 590 9.76 -14.34 -36.50
N GLU A 591 9.84 -13.28 -37.31
CA GLU A 591 10.77 -12.14 -37.09
C GLU A 591 10.52 -11.42 -35.76
N LYS A 592 9.25 -11.14 -35.44
CA LYS A 592 8.86 -10.45 -34.21
C LYS A 592 7.40 -10.69 -33.85
N MET A 593 7.06 -10.45 -32.59
CA MET A 593 5.69 -10.51 -32.10
C MET A 593 4.93 -9.22 -32.40
N VAL A 594 3.83 -9.33 -33.16
CA VAL A 594 2.90 -8.23 -33.45
C VAL A 594 1.49 -8.68 -33.10
N TYR A 595 0.93 -8.12 -32.04
CA TYR A 595 -0.45 -8.39 -31.61
C TYR A 595 -1.42 -8.12 -32.77
N SER A 596 -2.03 -9.18 -33.29
CA SER A 596 -2.84 -9.15 -34.51
C SER A 596 -4.14 -9.94 -34.33
N ASP A 597 -5.26 -9.26 -34.55
CA ASP A 597 -6.58 -9.87 -34.54
C ASP A 597 -6.76 -10.89 -35.67
N LEU A 598 -6.06 -10.68 -36.79
CA LEU A 598 -6.17 -11.51 -38.00
C LEU A 598 -5.74 -12.95 -37.72
N ASN A 599 -4.78 -13.17 -36.84
CA ASN A 599 -4.35 -14.51 -36.44
C ASN A 599 -5.52 -15.32 -35.90
N TYR A 600 -6.26 -14.74 -34.96
CA TYR A 600 -7.35 -15.42 -34.28
C TYR A 600 -8.63 -15.49 -35.12
N ILE A 601 -8.82 -14.57 -36.06
CA ILE A 601 -9.85 -14.69 -37.11
C ILE A 601 -9.56 -15.94 -37.97
N VAL A 602 -8.32 -16.12 -38.41
CA VAL A 602 -7.90 -17.28 -39.21
C VAL A 602 -8.00 -18.57 -38.39
N LEU A 603 -7.58 -18.58 -37.12
CA LEU A 603 -7.74 -19.75 -36.24
C LEU A 603 -9.21 -20.12 -36.02
N GLY A 604 -10.09 -19.11 -35.83
CA GLY A 604 -11.53 -19.33 -35.74
C GLY A 604 -12.08 -19.99 -37.00
N TYR A 605 -11.71 -19.49 -38.18
CA TYR A 605 -12.11 -20.07 -39.45
C TYR A 605 -11.52 -21.47 -39.68
N LEU A 606 -10.28 -21.72 -39.27
CA LEU A 606 -9.64 -23.03 -39.34
C LEU A 606 -10.43 -24.08 -38.54
N ILE A 607 -10.91 -23.73 -37.34
CA ILE A 607 -11.78 -24.61 -36.55
C ILE A 607 -13.04 -24.98 -37.34
N GLU A 608 -13.65 -24.01 -38.03
CA GLU A 608 -14.85 -24.27 -38.84
C GLU A 608 -14.56 -25.23 -40.00
N GLN A 609 -13.47 -25.00 -40.72
CA GLN A 609 -13.09 -25.83 -41.87
C GLN A 609 -12.72 -27.26 -41.46
N LEU A 610 -12.03 -27.44 -40.32
CA LEU A 610 -11.65 -28.77 -39.85
C LEU A 610 -12.83 -29.57 -39.26
N THR A 611 -13.82 -28.89 -38.69
CA THR A 611 -14.90 -29.55 -37.93
C THR A 611 -16.23 -29.59 -38.66
N GLY A 612 -16.40 -28.78 -39.71
CA GLY A 612 -17.68 -28.56 -40.39
C GLY A 612 -18.71 -27.80 -39.55
N LYS A 613 -18.34 -27.33 -38.34
CA LYS A 613 -19.22 -26.62 -37.42
C LYS A 613 -18.81 -25.17 -37.33
N ARG A 614 -19.79 -24.25 -37.26
CA ARG A 614 -19.49 -22.84 -37.01
C ARG A 614 -18.84 -22.68 -35.64
N LEU A 615 -17.98 -21.68 -35.47
CA LEU A 615 -17.16 -21.52 -34.25
C LEU A 615 -18.01 -21.46 -32.96
N ASP A 616 -19.16 -20.78 -33.01
CA ASP A 616 -20.12 -20.68 -31.91
C ASP A 616 -20.71 -22.05 -31.54
N GLN A 617 -21.05 -22.88 -32.53
CA GLN A 617 -21.54 -24.25 -32.32
C GLN A 617 -20.45 -25.14 -31.72
N TYR A 618 -19.23 -25.10 -32.27
CA TYR A 618 -18.11 -25.89 -31.75
C TYR A 618 -17.82 -25.56 -30.29
N MET A 619 -17.70 -24.27 -29.95
CA MET A 619 -17.43 -23.82 -28.58
C MET A 619 -18.57 -24.17 -27.63
N GLN A 620 -19.83 -24.05 -28.08
CA GLN A 620 -20.98 -24.43 -27.26
C GLN A 620 -20.90 -25.90 -26.81
N GLU A 621 -20.66 -26.81 -27.76
CA GLU A 621 -20.66 -28.25 -27.51
C GLU A 621 -19.39 -28.76 -26.81
N ASN A 622 -18.22 -28.22 -27.18
CA ASN A 622 -16.93 -28.78 -26.74
C ASN A 622 -16.31 -28.02 -25.56
N LEU A 623 -16.82 -26.84 -25.22
CA LEU A 623 -16.26 -26.00 -24.17
C LEU A 623 -17.32 -25.50 -23.18
N PHE A 624 -18.35 -24.79 -23.64
CA PHE A 624 -19.32 -24.15 -22.72
C PHE A 624 -20.21 -25.17 -22.00
N GLN A 625 -20.86 -26.08 -22.72
CA GLN A 625 -21.68 -27.13 -22.10
C GLN A 625 -20.86 -28.06 -21.17
N PRO A 626 -19.66 -28.56 -21.56
CA PRO A 626 -18.84 -29.38 -20.67
C PRO A 626 -18.39 -28.66 -19.40
N LEU A 627 -18.06 -27.37 -19.47
CA LEU A 627 -17.69 -26.53 -18.32
C LEU A 627 -18.90 -26.07 -17.50
N GLY A 628 -20.12 -26.25 -18.01
CA GLY A 628 -21.34 -25.73 -17.40
C GLY A 628 -21.43 -24.21 -17.42
N MET A 629 -20.85 -23.57 -18.45
CA MET A 629 -20.92 -22.13 -18.70
C MET A 629 -22.25 -21.82 -19.41
N LYS A 630 -23.28 -21.46 -18.64
CA LYS A 630 -24.67 -21.36 -19.15
C LYS A 630 -24.98 -20.01 -19.81
N HIS A 631 -24.14 -19.03 -19.57
CA HIS A 631 -24.36 -17.63 -19.91
C HIS A 631 -23.34 -17.12 -20.93
N THR A 632 -22.42 -17.99 -21.36
CA THR A 632 -21.36 -17.68 -22.30
C THR A 632 -21.74 -18.11 -23.70
N GLY A 633 -21.55 -17.21 -24.65
CA GLY A 633 -21.81 -17.49 -26.07
C GLY A 633 -21.61 -16.27 -26.95
N PHE A 634 -21.72 -16.48 -28.26
CA PHE A 634 -21.77 -15.41 -29.24
C PHE A 634 -23.22 -14.93 -29.44
N CYS A 635 -23.40 -13.68 -29.86
CA CYS A 635 -24.71 -13.12 -30.24
C CYS A 635 -25.84 -13.45 -29.24
N PRO A 636 -25.72 -13.03 -27.97
CA PRO A 636 -26.60 -13.45 -26.89
C PRO A 636 -28.08 -13.11 -27.17
N LYS A 637 -28.95 -14.13 -27.14
CA LYS A 637 -30.40 -14.00 -27.36
C LYS A 637 -31.15 -13.75 -26.05
N VAL A 638 -30.74 -12.73 -25.30
CA VAL A 638 -31.40 -12.32 -24.05
C VAL A 638 -31.89 -10.88 -24.16
N HIS A 639 -32.77 -10.49 -23.24
CA HIS A 639 -33.23 -9.10 -23.17
C HIS A 639 -32.04 -8.15 -23.09
N ARG A 640 -32.04 -7.10 -23.92
CA ARG A 640 -30.94 -6.14 -24.06
C ARG A 640 -30.43 -5.68 -22.70
N GLN A 641 -31.34 -5.36 -21.77
CA GLN A 641 -31.03 -4.90 -20.42
C GLN A 641 -30.16 -5.84 -19.56
N LYS A 642 -30.00 -7.12 -19.94
CA LYS A 642 -29.13 -8.09 -19.23
C LYS A 642 -27.68 -8.09 -19.71
N ILE A 643 -27.37 -7.39 -20.78
CA ILE A 643 -26.02 -7.34 -21.34
C ILE A 643 -25.36 -6.06 -20.77
N VAL A 644 -24.10 -5.76 -21.01
CA VAL A 644 -23.52 -4.46 -20.65
C VAL A 644 -23.36 -3.60 -21.90
N ALA A 645 -23.75 -2.33 -21.82
CA ALA A 645 -23.60 -1.39 -22.93
C ALA A 645 -22.12 -1.03 -23.12
N THR A 646 -21.73 -0.81 -24.37
CA THR A 646 -20.37 -0.43 -24.76
C THR A 646 -20.41 0.94 -25.44
N GLU A 647 -19.86 1.08 -26.64
CA GLU A 647 -19.62 2.36 -27.30
C GLU A 647 -20.70 2.69 -28.35
N GLN A 648 -20.95 3.98 -28.57
CA GLN A 648 -21.60 4.45 -29.79
C GLN A 648 -20.56 4.55 -30.93
N GLN A 649 -20.83 3.94 -32.08
CA GLN A 649 -19.88 3.87 -33.20
C GLN A 649 -20.43 4.51 -34.49
N PRO A 650 -20.37 5.85 -34.61
CA PRO A 650 -20.91 6.57 -35.77
C PRO A 650 -20.32 6.14 -37.12
N TRP A 651 -19.04 5.75 -37.17
CA TRP A 651 -18.37 5.31 -38.42
C TRP A 651 -18.87 3.96 -38.95
N THR A 652 -19.55 3.16 -38.11
CA THR A 652 -20.29 1.96 -38.55
C THR A 652 -21.80 2.19 -38.58
N LYS A 653 -22.25 3.44 -38.36
CA LYS A 653 -23.67 3.82 -38.21
C LYS A 653 -24.39 3.01 -37.12
N ARG A 654 -23.66 2.59 -36.08
CA ARG A 654 -24.21 1.86 -34.93
C ARG A 654 -24.38 2.83 -33.76
N ASP A 655 -25.57 2.82 -33.18
CA ASP A 655 -25.85 3.55 -31.94
C ASP A 655 -25.11 2.92 -30.74
N ILE A 656 -25.41 3.30 -29.50
CA ILE A 656 -24.84 2.67 -28.30
C ILE A 656 -24.99 1.14 -28.39
N ILE A 657 -23.84 0.48 -28.57
CA ILE A 657 -23.80 -0.96 -28.80
C ILE A 657 -24.11 -1.66 -27.50
N TRP A 658 -25.16 -2.46 -27.54
CA TRP A 658 -25.57 -3.28 -26.43
C TRP A 658 -26.34 -4.50 -26.94
N GLY A 659 -25.74 -5.69 -26.83
CA GLY A 659 -26.28 -6.96 -27.35
C GLY A 659 -25.78 -7.38 -28.73
N SER A 660 -24.95 -6.56 -29.38
CA SER A 660 -24.11 -6.97 -30.50
C SER A 660 -22.64 -6.77 -30.14
N VAL A 661 -21.73 -7.49 -30.79
CA VAL A 661 -20.29 -7.37 -30.52
C VAL A 661 -19.79 -5.95 -30.83
N HIS A 662 -19.00 -5.41 -29.91
CA HIS A 662 -18.35 -4.11 -29.98
C HIS A 662 -17.34 -4.07 -31.13
N ASP A 663 -16.46 -5.07 -31.21
CA ASP A 663 -15.42 -5.16 -32.23
C ASP A 663 -16.01 -5.15 -33.64
N GLU A 664 -15.57 -4.19 -34.47
CA GLU A 664 -16.13 -3.95 -35.79
C GLU A 664 -15.84 -5.08 -36.77
N LYS A 665 -14.76 -5.85 -36.55
CA LYS A 665 -14.35 -6.94 -37.44
C LYS A 665 -15.18 -8.18 -37.14
N ALA A 666 -15.35 -8.53 -35.86
CA ALA A 666 -16.24 -9.60 -35.44
C ALA A 666 -17.68 -9.30 -35.86
N TRP A 667 -18.13 -8.04 -35.71
CA TRP A 667 -19.44 -7.62 -36.20
C TRP A 667 -19.59 -7.81 -37.72
N ALA A 668 -18.58 -7.44 -38.49
CA ALA A 668 -18.55 -7.66 -39.94
C ALA A 668 -18.49 -9.14 -40.36
N LEU A 669 -18.24 -10.06 -39.40
CA LEU A 669 -18.24 -11.51 -39.59
C LEU A 669 -19.45 -12.17 -38.91
N ASP A 670 -20.59 -11.46 -38.90
CA ASP A 670 -21.86 -11.90 -38.33
C ASP A 670 -21.80 -12.19 -36.82
N GLY A 671 -20.90 -11.49 -36.12
CA GLY A 671 -20.73 -11.54 -34.67
C GLY A 671 -19.92 -12.72 -34.13
N VAL A 672 -19.47 -13.63 -34.98
CA VAL A 672 -18.74 -14.86 -34.58
C VAL A 672 -17.35 -14.89 -35.19
N ALA A 673 -16.33 -14.61 -34.37
CA ALA A 673 -14.93 -14.63 -34.77
C ALA A 673 -14.02 -15.12 -33.63
N GLY A 674 -12.84 -15.64 -33.95
CA GLY A 674 -11.94 -16.19 -32.93
C GLY A 674 -11.20 -15.15 -32.09
N HIS A 675 -11.20 -13.87 -32.49
CA HIS A 675 -10.48 -12.81 -31.77
C HIS A 675 -11.35 -12.00 -30.80
N ALA A 676 -12.67 -12.00 -30.99
CA ALA A 676 -13.68 -11.26 -30.23
C ALA A 676 -15.10 -11.78 -30.53
N GLY A 677 -16.10 -11.37 -29.76
CA GLY A 677 -17.53 -11.69 -30.01
C GLY A 677 -18.19 -12.56 -28.95
N LEU A 678 -17.42 -13.08 -28.00
CA LEU A 678 -18.02 -13.75 -26.85
C LEU A 678 -18.61 -12.74 -25.86
N PHE A 679 -19.74 -13.12 -25.32
CA PHE A 679 -20.37 -12.52 -24.15
C PHE A 679 -20.27 -13.51 -22.99
N SER A 680 -20.00 -13.02 -21.79
CA SER A 680 -19.91 -13.87 -20.59
C SER A 680 -20.12 -13.05 -19.31
N ASN A 681 -20.24 -13.73 -18.17
CA ASN A 681 -20.27 -13.12 -16.84
C ASN A 681 -19.16 -13.70 -15.94
N ALA A 682 -19.04 -13.16 -14.73
CA ALA A 682 -17.99 -13.58 -13.81
C ALA A 682 -18.09 -15.06 -13.39
N ASP A 683 -19.29 -15.61 -13.16
CA ASP A 683 -19.44 -17.01 -12.76
C ASP A 683 -18.93 -17.98 -13.84
N ASP A 684 -19.31 -17.75 -15.09
CA ASP A 684 -18.90 -18.59 -16.21
C ASP A 684 -17.39 -18.49 -16.46
N LEU A 685 -16.83 -17.28 -16.45
CA LEU A 685 -15.39 -17.09 -16.62
C LEU A 685 -14.59 -17.76 -15.49
N VAL A 686 -15.09 -17.79 -14.25
CA VAL A 686 -14.45 -18.54 -13.15
C VAL A 686 -14.38 -20.02 -13.46
N ARG A 687 -15.38 -20.60 -14.13
CA ARG A 687 -15.36 -22.02 -14.52
C ARG A 687 -14.29 -22.31 -15.56
N PHE A 688 -14.18 -21.44 -16.58
CA PHE A 688 -13.12 -21.52 -17.58
C PHE A 688 -11.73 -21.38 -16.93
N ALA A 689 -11.55 -20.35 -16.09
CA ALA A 689 -10.29 -20.11 -15.41
C ALA A 689 -9.90 -21.24 -14.44
N THR A 690 -10.87 -21.83 -13.75
CA THR A 690 -10.65 -23.00 -12.87
C THR A 690 -10.19 -24.22 -13.67
N MET A 691 -10.68 -24.42 -14.90
CA MET A 691 -10.22 -25.50 -15.76
C MET A 691 -8.72 -25.35 -16.11
N ILE A 692 -8.27 -24.14 -16.43
CA ILE A 692 -6.85 -23.84 -16.66
C ILE A 692 -6.05 -23.98 -15.36
N LEU A 693 -6.56 -23.44 -14.25
CA LEU A 693 -5.93 -23.48 -12.93
C LEU A 693 -5.64 -24.93 -12.49
N HIS A 694 -6.56 -25.86 -12.79
CA HIS A 694 -6.45 -27.28 -12.45
C HIS A 694 -6.02 -28.16 -13.64
N ASN A 695 -5.15 -27.66 -14.53
CA ASN A 695 -4.49 -28.43 -15.59
C ASN A 695 -5.45 -29.23 -16.49
N GLY A 696 -6.49 -28.54 -16.96
CA GLY A 696 -7.43 -29.06 -17.95
C GLY A 696 -8.65 -29.76 -17.36
N LYS A 697 -8.85 -29.72 -16.03
CA LYS A 697 -9.95 -30.40 -15.33
C LYS A 697 -10.86 -29.43 -14.58
N THR A 698 -12.16 -29.72 -14.58
CA THR A 698 -13.11 -29.08 -13.66
C THR A 698 -14.25 -30.03 -13.33
N ARG A 699 -14.70 -30.06 -12.06
CA ARG A 699 -15.85 -30.87 -11.60
C ARG A 699 -15.84 -32.33 -12.12
N GLY A 700 -14.67 -32.98 -12.09
CA GLY A 700 -14.50 -34.36 -12.54
C GLY A 700 -14.43 -34.56 -14.06
N LYS A 701 -14.63 -33.52 -14.88
CA LYS A 701 -14.52 -33.58 -16.34
C LYS A 701 -13.15 -33.07 -16.80
N ARG A 702 -12.55 -33.74 -17.78
CA ARG A 702 -11.33 -33.30 -18.47
C ARG A 702 -11.71 -32.62 -19.78
N ILE A 703 -11.24 -31.39 -19.98
CA ILE A 703 -11.46 -30.57 -21.18
C ILE A 703 -10.20 -30.57 -22.07
N LEU A 704 -9.03 -30.54 -21.44
CA LEU A 704 -7.71 -30.67 -22.07
C LEU A 704 -6.85 -31.61 -21.22
N LYS A 705 -5.87 -32.27 -21.85
CA LYS A 705 -4.76 -32.96 -21.18
C LYS A 705 -3.92 -31.97 -20.37
N ALA A 706 -3.26 -32.46 -19.32
CA ALA A 706 -2.48 -31.59 -18.44
C ALA A 706 -1.27 -31.01 -19.18
N GLU A 707 -0.66 -31.82 -20.03
CA GLU A 707 0.47 -31.51 -20.88
C GLU A 707 0.13 -30.40 -21.88
N SER A 708 -1.07 -30.44 -22.48
CA SER A 708 -1.57 -29.39 -23.36
C SER A 708 -1.73 -28.06 -22.62
N VAL A 709 -2.30 -28.08 -21.41
CA VAL A 709 -2.40 -26.85 -20.61
C VAL A 709 -1.02 -26.32 -20.24
N GLN A 710 -0.09 -27.18 -19.84
CA GLN A 710 1.29 -26.76 -19.57
C GLN A 710 1.94 -26.11 -20.80
N GLU A 711 1.81 -26.71 -21.99
CA GLU A 711 2.32 -26.12 -23.24
C GLU A 711 1.68 -24.75 -23.55
N MET A 712 0.39 -24.57 -23.22
CA MET A 712 -0.27 -23.28 -23.38
C MET A 712 0.28 -22.20 -22.45
N LEU A 713 0.81 -22.56 -21.28
CA LEU A 713 1.21 -21.63 -20.24
C LEU A 713 2.72 -21.36 -20.15
N VAL A 714 3.55 -22.08 -20.91
CA VAL A 714 5.01 -21.81 -21.02
C VAL A 714 5.31 -20.69 -22.04
N ASN A 715 6.52 -20.13 -22.02
CA ASN A 715 6.90 -19.05 -22.94
C ASN A 715 7.19 -19.69 -24.29
N GLN A 716 6.55 -19.17 -25.33
CA GLN A 716 6.66 -19.64 -26.71
C GLN A 716 7.46 -18.65 -27.59
N LEU A 717 7.87 -17.53 -27.02
CA LEU A 717 8.70 -16.52 -27.68
C LEU A 717 10.17 -16.71 -27.29
N SER A 718 11.09 -16.22 -28.12
CA SER A 718 12.52 -16.17 -27.77
C SER A 718 12.73 -15.41 -26.46
N ASP A 719 13.70 -15.85 -25.65
CA ASP A 719 14.07 -15.19 -24.39
C ASP A 719 14.60 -13.75 -24.60
N THR A 720 14.99 -13.41 -25.82
CA THR A 720 15.37 -12.04 -26.22
C THR A 720 14.16 -11.12 -26.47
N CYS A 721 12.95 -11.68 -26.59
CA CYS A 721 11.74 -10.90 -26.75
C CYS A 721 11.34 -10.26 -25.40
N PRO A 722 11.12 -8.93 -25.34
CA PRO A 722 10.74 -8.26 -24.09
C PRO A 722 9.34 -8.66 -23.60
N LYS A 723 8.55 -9.36 -24.42
CA LYS A 723 7.23 -9.90 -24.06
C LYS A 723 7.31 -11.40 -23.89
N GLN A 724 6.53 -11.92 -22.95
CA GLN A 724 6.35 -13.35 -22.75
C GLN A 724 4.92 -13.74 -23.11
N MET A 725 4.77 -14.82 -23.88
CA MET A 725 3.48 -15.29 -24.35
C MET A 725 3.49 -16.81 -24.46
N GLY A 726 2.45 -17.45 -23.95
CA GLY A 726 2.13 -18.84 -24.24
C GLY A 726 1.24 -18.98 -25.46
N LEU A 727 0.57 -20.13 -25.59
CA LEU A 727 -0.37 -20.36 -26.68
C LEU A 727 -1.70 -19.66 -26.35
N GLY A 728 -1.78 -18.38 -26.73
CA GLY A 728 -2.91 -17.49 -26.52
C GLY A 728 -3.00 -16.79 -25.18
N PHE A 729 -2.19 -17.18 -24.20
CA PHE A 729 -2.09 -16.50 -22.90
C PHE A 729 -0.89 -15.56 -22.86
N GLU A 730 -1.10 -14.30 -22.51
CA GLU A 730 0.00 -13.42 -22.15
C GLU A 730 0.57 -13.87 -20.79
N ARG A 731 1.89 -13.75 -20.60
CA ARG A 731 2.59 -14.15 -19.37
C ARG A 731 3.25 -12.96 -18.70
N ASN A 732 3.16 -12.88 -17.37
CA ASN A 732 3.96 -11.99 -16.52
C ASN A 732 3.95 -10.51 -16.97
N GLN A 733 2.80 -10.04 -17.46
CA GLN A 733 2.66 -8.69 -18.01
C GLN A 733 2.37 -7.69 -16.89
N ALA A 734 3.42 -7.21 -16.22
CA ALA A 734 3.32 -6.32 -15.05
C ALA A 734 2.44 -5.08 -15.27
N TRP A 735 2.34 -4.59 -16.51
CA TRP A 735 1.52 -3.43 -16.88
C TRP A 735 0.01 -3.60 -16.63
N TYR A 736 -0.50 -4.84 -16.47
CA TYR A 736 -1.88 -5.09 -16.02
C TYR A 736 -2.03 -6.24 -15.01
N MET A 737 -1.02 -7.10 -14.85
CA MET A 737 -1.01 -8.18 -13.86
C MET A 737 -0.55 -7.71 -12.47
N GLY A 738 -0.05 -6.47 -12.35
CA GLY A 738 0.46 -5.90 -11.09
C GLY A 738 1.85 -6.42 -10.71
N HIS A 739 2.58 -5.63 -9.92
CA HIS A 739 3.81 -6.09 -9.26
C HIS A 739 3.40 -6.86 -8.01
N GLY A 740 3.65 -8.17 -7.94
CA GLY A 740 3.36 -9.01 -6.77
C GLY A 740 2.39 -10.17 -6.98
N PHE A 741 1.68 -10.26 -8.11
CA PHE A 741 0.98 -11.49 -8.49
C PHE A 741 2.05 -12.49 -8.96
N VAL A 742 2.56 -13.31 -8.02
CA VAL A 742 3.80 -14.09 -8.11
C VAL A 742 4.00 -14.72 -9.48
N THR A 743 5.08 -14.30 -10.14
CA THR A 743 5.59 -14.90 -11.37
C THR A 743 5.81 -16.41 -11.15
N PRO A 744 5.14 -17.32 -11.89
CA PRO A 744 4.46 -17.09 -13.16
C PRO A 744 2.92 -16.88 -13.06
N SER A 745 2.44 -15.82 -13.69
CA SER A 745 1.01 -15.55 -13.92
C SER A 745 0.66 -15.51 -15.41
N VAL A 746 -0.55 -15.94 -15.75
CA VAL A 746 -1.05 -15.98 -17.13
C VAL A 746 -2.39 -15.26 -17.22
N GLY A 747 -2.70 -14.69 -18.37
CA GLY A 747 -3.97 -14.00 -18.55
C GLY A 747 -4.10 -13.33 -19.90
N HIS A 748 -5.10 -12.46 -20.02
CA HIS A 748 -5.31 -11.60 -21.19
C HIS A 748 -6.20 -10.40 -20.80
N THR A 749 -6.20 -9.35 -21.62
CA THR A 749 -7.11 -8.19 -21.48
C THR A 749 -8.12 -8.09 -22.63
N GLY A 750 -9.24 -7.39 -22.43
CA GLY A 750 -10.22 -7.06 -23.46
C GLY A 750 -10.35 -5.56 -23.66
N PHE A 751 -10.57 -5.15 -24.91
CA PHE A 751 -10.67 -3.74 -25.30
C PHE A 751 -11.84 -3.00 -24.64
N THR A 752 -12.95 -3.71 -24.39
CA THR A 752 -14.13 -3.21 -23.66
C THR A 752 -13.84 -2.90 -22.19
N GLY A 753 -12.65 -3.28 -21.70
CA GLY A 753 -12.17 -3.02 -20.35
C GLY A 753 -12.18 -4.26 -19.46
N THR A 754 -12.33 -5.45 -20.02
CA THR A 754 -12.27 -6.72 -19.30
C THR A 754 -10.82 -7.18 -19.08
N SER A 755 -10.58 -8.03 -18.08
CA SER A 755 -9.32 -8.76 -17.90
C SER A 755 -9.52 -10.01 -17.05
N LEU A 756 -8.75 -11.06 -17.36
CA LEU A 756 -8.72 -12.33 -16.63
C LEU A 756 -7.28 -12.71 -16.34
N LEU A 757 -6.98 -12.96 -15.06
CA LEU A 757 -5.68 -13.41 -14.57
C LEU A 757 -5.83 -14.74 -13.83
N ILE A 758 -4.84 -15.62 -14.01
CA ILE A 758 -4.79 -16.94 -13.38
C ILE A 758 -3.36 -17.14 -12.87
N ASN A 759 -3.25 -17.54 -11.61
CA ASN A 759 -1.97 -17.93 -10.99
C ASN A 759 -2.10 -19.32 -10.39
N GLN A 760 -1.44 -20.29 -11.03
CA GLN A 760 -1.46 -21.68 -10.59
C GLN A 760 -0.74 -21.90 -9.26
N GLN A 761 0.33 -21.15 -8.98
CA GLN A 761 1.06 -21.28 -7.72
C GLN A 761 0.24 -20.77 -6.53
N GLN A 762 -0.40 -19.62 -6.68
CA GLN A 762 -1.26 -19.02 -5.65
C GLN A 762 -2.68 -19.61 -5.61
N GLN A 763 -3.01 -20.54 -6.52
CA GLN A 763 -4.36 -21.07 -6.70
C GLN A 763 -5.42 -19.95 -6.80
N SER A 764 -5.11 -18.92 -7.59
CA SER A 764 -5.85 -17.65 -7.59
C SER A 764 -6.32 -17.24 -8.99
N ILE A 765 -7.51 -16.65 -9.06
CA ILE A 765 -8.15 -16.12 -10.26
C ILE A 765 -8.63 -14.70 -9.97
N VAL A 766 -8.30 -13.76 -10.85
CA VAL A 766 -8.70 -12.35 -10.73
C VAL A 766 -9.40 -11.90 -12.00
N MET A 767 -10.56 -11.29 -11.86
CA MET A 767 -11.36 -10.76 -12.96
C MET A 767 -11.77 -9.33 -12.67
N LEU A 768 -11.60 -8.49 -13.69
CA LEU A 768 -12.14 -7.14 -13.72
C LEU A 768 -12.91 -7.02 -15.04
N LEU A 769 -14.24 -7.05 -14.97
CA LEU A 769 -15.12 -6.88 -16.12
C LEU A 769 -15.71 -5.47 -16.07
N THR A 770 -15.48 -4.65 -17.09
CA THR A 770 -15.96 -3.25 -17.09
C THR A 770 -16.60 -2.90 -18.43
N ASN A 771 -17.30 -1.77 -18.46
CA ASN A 771 -17.73 -1.10 -19.69
C ASN A 771 -16.96 0.19 -19.94
N ARG A 772 -15.63 0.12 -19.82
CA ARG A 772 -14.69 1.24 -20.01
C ARG A 772 -14.98 2.09 -21.27
N VAL A 773 -15.38 1.45 -22.37
CA VAL A 773 -15.68 2.11 -23.65
C VAL A 773 -17.07 2.72 -23.73
N HIS A 774 -17.88 2.67 -22.67
CA HIS A 774 -19.21 3.28 -22.66
C HIS A 774 -19.18 4.74 -22.16
N PRO A 775 -19.69 5.73 -22.92
CA PRO A 775 -20.27 5.62 -24.26
C PRO A 775 -19.22 5.78 -25.38
N THR A 776 -17.96 6.06 -25.02
CA THR A 776 -16.84 6.25 -25.95
C THR A 776 -15.56 5.53 -25.51
N ARG A 777 -14.76 5.08 -26.49
CA ARG A 777 -13.39 4.60 -26.26
C ARG A 777 -12.39 5.71 -25.91
N GLU A 778 -12.74 6.98 -26.04
CA GLU A 778 -11.88 8.14 -25.72
C GLU A 778 -11.87 8.45 -24.22
N LYS A 779 -11.14 7.67 -23.42
CA LYS A 779 -10.95 7.90 -21.97
C LYS A 779 -9.57 7.45 -21.44
N PRO A 780 -9.19 7.84 -20.20
CA PRO A 780 -7.90 7.49 -19.58
C PRO A 780 -7.68 5.99 -19.42
N SER A 781 -6.43 5.54 -19.51
CA SER A 781 -6.05 4.12 -19.45
C SER A 781 -6.61 3.40 -18.22
N LEU A 782 -7.10 2.16 -18.43
CA LEU A 782 -7.59 1.29 -17.35
C LEU A 782 -6.45 0.52 -16.63
N ASN A 783 -5.22 0.62 -17.13
CA ASN A 783 -4.13 -0.27 -16.73
C ASN A 783 -3.76 -0.11 -15.24
N ALA A 784 -3.74 1.12 -14.73
CA ALA A 784 -3.47 1.38 -13.31
C ALA A 784 -4.51 0.69 -12.40
N LEU A 785 -5.79 0.69 -12.80
CA LEU A 785 -6.84 -0.01 -12.05
C LEU A 785 -6.65 -1.53 -12.12
N ARG A 786 -6.35 -2.08 -13.30
CA ARG A 786 -6.05 -3.52 -13.47
C ARG A 786 -4.91 -3.96 -12.56
N GLN A 787 -3.80 -3.22 -12.59
CA GLN A 787 -2.65 -3.46 -11.72
C GLN A 787 -3.05 -3.43 -10.25
N LYS A 788 -3.77 -2.39 -9.82
CA LYS A 788 -4.20 -2.24 -8.43
C LYS A 788 -5.06 -3.41 -7.97
N ILE A 789 -6.09 -3.80 -8.74
CA ILE A 789 -6.94 -4.95 -8.39
C ILE A 789 -6.13 -6.26 -8.34
N ALA A 790 -5.21 -6.47 -9.29
CA ALA A 790 -4.37 -7.66 -9.31
C ALA A 790 -3.39 -7.72 -8.12
N THR A 791 -2.76 -6.60 -7.77
CA THR A 791 -1.87 -6.50 -6.59
C THR A 791 -2.64 -6.71 -5.29
N LEU A 792 -3.85 -6.16 -5.15
CA LEU A 792 -4.69 -6.37 -3.96
C LEU A 792 -5.07 -7.84 -3.78
N ALA A 793 -5.39 -8.54 -4.87
CA ALA A 793 -5.67 -9.96 -4.84
C ALA A 793 -4.44 -10.81 -4.45
N ALA A 794 -3.22 -10.36 -4.80
CA ALA A 794 -1.98 -11.06 -4.49
C ALA A 794 -1.67 -11.09 -2.98
N ILE A 795 -1.95 -9.99 -2.27
CA ILE A 795 -1.67 -9.82 -0.84
C ILE A 795 -2.48 -10.80 0.03
N GLU A 796 -3.64 -11.27 -0.46
CA GLU A 796 -4.49 -12.24 0.26
C GLU A 796 -4.02 -13.70 0.11
N GLY A 797 -3.16 -13.98 -0.88
CA GLY A 797 -2.66 -15.31 -1.19
C GLY A 797 -1.55 -15.80 -0.24
N GLU A 798 -0.94 -14.87 0.50
CA GLU A 798 0.06 -15.10 1.57
C GLU A 798 -0.59 -15.22 2.94
#